data_AF-A0A3T1AQK4-F1
#
_entry.id   AF-A0A3T1AQK4-F1
#
_cell.length_a   1.000
_cell.length_b   1.000
_cell.length_c   1.000
_cell.angle_alpha   90.00
_cell.angle_beta   90.00
_cell.angle_gamma   90.00
#
_symmetry.space_group_name_H-M   'P 1'
#
loop_
_entity.id
_entity.type
_entity.pdbx_description
1 polymer ?
#
loop_
_entity_poly.entity_id
_entity_poly.type
_entity_poly.pdbx_seq_one_letter_code
_entity_poly.pdbx_strand_id
1 'polypeptide(L)'
;MTSWLRRRDHNIFTNATSLLICGLLAGVVVAAAAFPAAAMTGLAAKAGGQTFANLPSELKDFSSPQITRIYASDGRTQISQFYDEFRSDVPLKDISKNMQNAILAAEDRKFYEHNGVDLKGVARAFVSNNQGGTQQGASTLTMQYVRMSLAYSATNPQEVIDATKDSPKRKVTEMKYALQVEKQLTKEQILERYLNIAPFGNQAYGVFAASQVYFNKKPKDLSIAESAMLAGMVKAPSSFNPTVPSGHSQITERRDNYIIPGMVQLGMITQADADKAKKEKVPTKVKPVGNGCAWVAKNNWGFFCDYFYRWWLGQEAFGATEYDRERRLKSGGYRVVTTLDLKGQAAARKQISDRQKDTNKNALLLAGIQPGTGKVRLLATNRKYKLDDPEDPQNKISSDPKKAAKGIRGTYPNTTNPLLSGGGDITGYQAGSVFKIFPIIAALESGLPLGTTIKAEKQYKSGYIVQRGSPAACAGTHFYCPKNSGGGGAGVYTMWSAFAKSINTYFIPLQERVGTDKVVAVAKRFGVQFREPNDAFMTTKEGGVEQWGAFSLGVTASTPLDMANAYATLAGDGKYCEPTPVEQITTKDGEKIDVGKPHCIQATTKDVARAALDAARCPVGDSAQMGACNGATAGPTKGIVNHPVFGKSGTTDADKTASLIVGTTSIVVAGYMVNPDYPDHKDHMSHQIINPAVQYTVAAYMKGKPKVQFKKPSSTKIAYGDQRSIADVTCDSVGAARDRLEGQGFSVSTGSTVDSKCPAGTVAGTNPSGRTIKGGVVVLEISNGKQDKPDPEESEEPERPGNNGPR
;
A
#
# COMPACT_ATOMS: atom_id res chain seq x y z
N MET A 1 -97.77 33.92 -77.77
CA MET A 1 -99.07 33.35 -77.40
C MET A 1 -98.85 31.97 -76.79
N THR A 2 -99.49 31.71 -75.64
CA THR A 2 -99.79 30.40 -74.97
C THR A 2 -98.60 29.49 -74.59
N SER A 3 -98.09 29.46 -73.35
CA SER A 3 -98.62 28.91 -72.08
C SER A 3 -98.70 27.38 -72.00
N TRP A 4 -97.88 26.75 -71.15
CA TRP A 4 -98.37 25.67 -70.28
C TRP A 4 -97.62 25.60 -68.94
N LEU A 5 -98.38 25.79 -67.86
CA LEU A 5 -98.03 25.57 -66.46
C LEU A 5 -97.92 24.07 -66.15
N ARG A 6 -96.88 23.66 -65.41
CA ARG A 6 -96.88 22.36 -64.71
C ARG A 6 -96.71 22.61 -63.21
N ARG A 7 -97.75 22.26 -62.44
CA ARG A 7 -97.81 22.31 -60.97
C ARG A 7 -96.65 21.52 -60.34
N ARG A 8 -95.98 22.14 -59.36
CA ARG A 8 -95.12 21.45 -58.39
C ARG A 8 -95.91 21.26 -57.11
N ASP A 9 -96.19 20.02 -56.75
CA ASP A 9 -96.62 19.66 -55.41
C ASP A 9 -95.42 19.82 -54.46
N HIS A 10 -95.46 20.85 -53.63
CA HIS A 10 -94.48 21.05 -52.56
C HIS A 10 -94.91 20.25 -51.33
N ASN A 11 -94.51 18.98 -51.28
CA ASN A 11 -94.63 18.21 -50.05
C ASN A 11 -93.43 18.52 -49.16
N ILE A 12 -93.59 19.47 -48.24
CA ILE A 12 -92.53 19.98 -47.34
C ILE A 12 -91.94 18.84 -46.48
N PHE A 13 -92.74 17.82 -46.19
CA PHE A 13 -92.30 16.66 -45.41
C PHE A 13 -91.24 15.82 -46.14
N THR A 14 -91.36 15.53 -47.44
CA THR A 14 -90.36 14.69 -48.14
C THR A 14 -89.00 15.37 -48.32
N ASN A 15 -88.98 16.71 -48.43
CA ASN A 15 -87.71 17.46 -48.52
C ASN A 15 -87.02 17.57 -47.15
N ALA A 16 -87.78 17.71 -46.06
CA ALA A 16 -87.23 17.72 -44.71
C ALA A 16 -86.65 16.35 -44.33
N THR A 17 -87.33 15.25 -44.67
CA THR A 17 -86.83 13.89 -44.41
C THR A 17 -85.60 13.58 -45.23
N SER A 18 -85.54 13.97 -46.51
CA SER A 18 -84.34 13.79 -47.35
C SER A 18 -83.15 14.61 -46.87
N LEU A 19 -83.35 15.85 -46.40
CA LEU A 19 -82.27 16.66 -45.81
C LEU A 19 -81.76 16.07 -44.49
N LEU A 20 -82.65 15.55 -43.65
CA LEU A 20 -82.28 14.86 -42.41
C LEU A 20 -81.52 13.57 -42.70
N ILE A 21 -81.95 12.76 -43.67
CA ILE A 21 -81.28 11.53 -44.08
C ILE A 21 -79.91 11.85 -44.68
N CYS A 22 -79.80 12.84 -45.58
CA CYS A 22 -78.52 13.25 -46.15
C CYS A 22 -77.57 13.85 -45.09
N GLY A 23 -78.09 14.63 -44.13
CA GLY A 23 -77.31 15.16 -43.01
C GLY A 23 -76.81 14.08 -42.06
N LEU A 24 -77.65 13.08 -41.74
CA LEU A 24 -77.26 11.92 -40.94
C LEU A 24 -76.24 11.05 -41.68
N LEU A 25 -76.43 10.78 -42.98
CA LEU A 25 -75.50 9.99 -43.78
C LEU A 25 -74.15 10.71 -43.95
N ALA A 26 -74.15 12.02 -44.19
CA ALA A 26 -72.92 12.81 -44.24
C ALA A 26 -72.21 12.83 -42.87
N GLY A 27 -72.95 12.99 -41.78
CA GLY A 27 -72.41 12.93 -40.42
C GLY A 27 -71.81 11.56 -40.08
N VAL A 28 -72.47 10.47 -40.46
CA VAL A 28 -71.97 9.09 -40.27
C VAL A 28 -70.73 8.82 -41.12
N VAL A 29 -70.69 9.30 -42.37
CA VAL A 29 -69.51 9.15 -43.24
C VAL A 29 -68.31 9.95 -42.72
N VAL A 30 -68.51 11.18 -42.25
CA VAL A 30 -67.44 11.98 -41.63
C VAL A 30 -66.96 11.35 -40.33
N ALA A 31 -67.87 10.87 -39.48
CA ALA A 31 -67.52 10.14 -38.26
C ALA A 31 -66.78 8.84 -38.57
N ALA A 32 -67.20 8.07 -39.58
CA ALA A 32 -66.55 6.84 -40.00
C ALA A 32 -65.19 7.08 -40.66
N ALA A 33 -64.99 8.19 -41.35
CA ALA A 33 -63.70 8.60 -41.91
C ALA A 33 -62.72 9.12 -40.83
N ALA A 34 -63.23 9.79 -39.80
CA ALA A 34 -62.45 10.26 -38.65
C ALA A 34 -62.18 9.16 -37.62
N PHE A 35 -63.01 8.12 -37.57
CA PHE A 35 -62.92 7.05 -36.57
C PHE A 35 -61.60 6.27 -36.63
N PRO A 36 -61.02 5.88 -37.78
CA PRO A 36 -59.71 5.25 -37.83
C PRO A 36 -58.61 6.16 -37.23
N ALA A 37 -58.63 7.46 -37.52
CA ALA A 37 -57.66 8.40 -36.97
C ALA A 37 -57.86 8.58 -35.45
N ALA A 38 -59.09 8.77 -34.99
CA ALA A 38 -59.41 8.92 -33.56
C ALA A 38 -59.19 7.61 -32.78
N ALA A 39 -59.50 6.45 -33.36
CA ALA A 39 -59.29 5.13 -32.78
C ALA A 39 -57.80 4.75 -32.77
N MET A 40 -57.02 5.08 -33.80
CA MET A 40 -55.56 4.93 -33.76
C MET A 40 -54.93 5.88 -32.74
N THR A 41 -55.40 7.12 -32.64
CA THR A 41 -54.95 8.07 -31.61
C THR A 41 -55.36 7.60 -30.21
N GLY A 42 -56.56 7.05 -30.06
CA GLY A 42 -57.09 6.47 -28.81
C GLY A 42 -56.39 5.18 -28.41
N LEU A 43 -56.01 4.32 -29.35
CA LEU A 43 -55.20 3.13 -29.11
C LEU A 43 -53.75 3.48 -28.78
N ALA A 44 -53.17 4.48 -29.45
CA ALA A 44 -51.86 5.03 -29.10
C ALA A 44 -51.86 5.68 -27.70
N ALA A 45 -52.92 6.43 -27.36
CA ALA A 45 -53.12 7.03 -26.04
C ALA A 45 -53.37 5.96 -24.96
N LYS A 46 -54.15 4.91 -25.26
CA LYS A 46 -54.41 3.78 -24.34
C LYS A 46 -53.17 2.92 -24.12
N ALA A 47 -52.41 2.61 -25.18
CA ALA A 47 -51.13 1.91 -25.08
C ALA A 47 -50.09 2.76 -24.31
N GLY A 48 -50.06 4.08 -24.54
CA GLY A 48 -49.27 5.03 -23.76
C GLY A 48 -49.70 5.10 -22.29
N GLY A 49 -51.00 5.12 -22.01
CA GLY A 49 -51.59 5.17 -20.67
C GLY A 49 -51.40 3.89 -19.87
N GLN A 50 -51.53 2.71 -20.50
CA GLN A 50 -51.23 1.42 -19.87
C GLN A 50 -49.72 1.25 -19.60
N THR A 51 -48.88 1.69 -20.54
CA THR A 51 -47.42 1.73 -20.33
C THR A 51 -47.07 2.68 -19.18
N PHE A 52 -47.71 3.85 -19.12
CA PHE A 52 -47.54 4.81 -18.02
C PHE A 52 -48.02 4.24 -16.69
N ALA A 53 -49.16 3.54 -16.63
CA ALA A 53 -49.67 2.93 -15.41
C ALA A 53 -48.75 1.81 -14.89
N ASN A 54 -48.22 0.97 -15.77
CA ASN A 54 -47.44 -0.23 -15.43
C ASN A 54 -45.96 0.03 -15.09
N LEU A 55 -45.45 1.25 -15.29
CA LEU A 55 -44.06 1.58 -14.92
C LEU A 55 -43.89 1.60 -13.38
N PRO A 56 -42.73 1.18 -12.83
CA PRO A 56 -42.48 1.29 -11.39
C PRO A 56 -42.62 2.74 -10.91
N SER A 57 -43.17 2.92 -9.71
CA SER A 57 -43.40 4.22 -9.09
C SER A 57 -42.22 4.70 -8.25
N GLU A 58 -41.17 3.89 -8.09
CA GLU A 58 -40.02 4.22 -7.25
C GLU A 58 -38.74 4.11 -8.07
N LEU A 59 -37.91 5.13 -7.91
CA LEU A 59 -36.58 5.16 -8.49
C LEU A 59 -35.67 4.37 -7.55
N LYS A 60 -35.08 3.26 -8.04
CA LYS A 60 -34.20 2.42 -7.23
C LYS A 60 -33.08 3.28 -6.62
N ASP A 61 -32.87 3.13 -5.33
CA ASP A 61 -31.74 3.75 -4.65
C ASP A 61 -30.44 3.28 -5.30
N PHE A 62 -29.67 4.22 -5.83
CA PHE A 62 -28.40 3.94 -6.49
C PHE A 62 -27.32 4.83 -5.89
N SER A 63 -26.16 4.25 -5.64
CA SER A 63 -24.96 5.02 -5.34
C SER A 63 -24.18 5.20 -6.62
N SER A 64 -23.96 6.46 -7.00
CA SER A 64 -22.97 6.78 -8.01
C SER A 64 -21.57 6.33 -7.58
N PRO A 65 -20.70 5.87 -8.49
CA PRO A 65 -19.29 5.64 -8.19
C PRO A 65 -18.64 6.91 -7.63
N GLN A 66 -17.89 6.77 -6.53
CA GLN A 66 -17.19 7.88 -5.89
C GLN A 66 -15.70 7.57 -5.79
N ILE A 67 -14.87 8.59 -5.92
CA ILE A 67 -13.42 8.43 -5.80
C ILE A 67 -13.02 8.00 -4.39
N THR A 68 -12.18 6.96 -4.31
CA THR A 68 -11.50 6.61 -3.07
C THR A 68 -10.23 7.44 -2.94
N ARG A 69 -10.04 8.09 -1.78
CA ARG A 69 -8.88 8.93 -1.49
C ARG A 69 -7.99 8.28 -0.44
N ILE A 70 -6.69 8.21 -0.75
CA ILE A 70 -5.67 7.57 0.08
C ILE A 70 -4.79 8.64 0.71
N TYR A 71 -4.64 8.60 2.02
CA TYR A 71 -3.91 9.58 2.81
C TYR A 71 -2.75 8.94 3.58
N ALA A 72 -1.71 9.71 3.85
CA ALA A 72 -0.63 9.32 4.75
C ALA A 72 -1.10 9.23 6.21
N SER A 73 -0.20 8.77 7.09
CA SER A 73 -0.48 8.59 8.52
C SER A 73 -0.84 9.87 9.28
N ASP A 74 -0.57 11.05 8.71
CA ASP A 74 -1.03 12.34 9.25
C ASP A 74 -2.53 12.58 9.05
N GLY A 75 -3.20 11.72 8.27
CA GLY A 75 -4.60 11.84 7.92
C GLY A 75 -4.94 13.05 7.05
N ARG A 76 -3.99 13.79 6.49
CA ARG A 76 -4.27 15.03 5.74
C ARG A 76 -3.57 15.08 4.38
N THR A 77 -2.37 14.51 4.29
CA THR A 77 -1.61 14.49 3.03
C THR A 77 -2.13 13.37 2.14
N GLN A 78 -2.76 13.72 1.01
CA GLN A 78 -3.21 12.74 0.03
C GLN A 78 -2.01 12.14 -0.72
N ILE A 79 -1.91 10.82 -0.71
CA ILE A 79 -0.88 10.04 -1.40
C ILE A 79 -1.30 9.77 -2.85
N SER A 80 -2.53 9.26 -3.01
CA SER A 80 -3.12 8.81 -4.26
C SER A 80 -4.65 8.79 -4.14
N GLN A 81 -5.31 8.42 -5.23
CA GLN A 81 -6.74 8.18 -5.32
C GLN A 81 -7.00 7.08 -6.34
N PHE A 82 -8.12 6.38 -6.19
CA PHE A 82 -8.53 5.29 -7.07
C PHE A 82 -9.95 5.54 -7.55
N TYR A 83 -10.16 5.42 -8.86
CA TYR A 83 -11.49 5.58 -9.45
C TYR A 83 -11.64 4.85 -10.78
N ASP A 84 -12.89 4.44 -11.09
CA ASP A 84 -13.33 4.11 -12.45
C ASP A 84 -13.89 5.36 -13.13
N GLU A 85 -14.69 6.13 -12.40
CA GLU A 85 -15.19 7.44 -12.80
C GLU A 85 -14.66 8.51 -11.84
N PHE A 86 -14.02 9.54 -12.37
CA PHE A 86 -13.56 10.64 -11.53
C PHE A 86 -14.78 11.46 -11.09
N ARG A 87 -15.27 11.20 -9.87
CA ARG A 87 -16.44 11.83 -9.25
C ARG A 87 -16.27 12.00 -7.75
N SER A 88 -16.67 13.16 -7.24
CA SER A 88 -16.86 13.41 -5.82
C SER A 88 -18.07 14.30 -5.65
N ASP A 89 -19.08 13.82 -4.93
CA ASP A 89 -20.27 14.61 -4.67
C ASP A 89 -19.92 15.82 -3.79
N VAL A 90 -20.52 16.97 -4.12
CA VAL A 90 -20.41 18.22 -3.36
C VAL A 90 -21.80 18.76 -3.04
N PRO A 91 -22.04 19.26 -1.81
CA PRO A 91 -23.28 19.93 -1.48
C PRO A 91 -23.51 21.16 -2.37
N LEU A 92 -24.77 21.48 -2.69
CA LEU A 92 -25.13 22.58 -3.58
C LEU A 92 -24.59 23.93 -3.10
N LYS A 93 -24.54 24.14 -1.78
CA LYS A 93 -23.95 25.34 -1.16
C LYS A 93 -22.46 25.52 -1.47
N ASP A 94 -21.76 24.43 -1.78
CA ASP A 94 -20.34 24.43 -2.14
C ASP A 94 -20.12 24.45 -3.67
N ILE A 95 -21.19 24.66 -4.44
CA ILE A 95 -21.18 24.90 -5.89
C ILE A 95 -21.48 26.39 -6.14
N SER A 96 -20.65 27.04 -6.97
CA SER A 96 -20.80 28.45 -7.31
C SER A 96 -22.20 28.77 -7.81
N LYS A 97 -22.78 29.90 -7.38
CA LYS A 97 -24.08 30.36 -7.88
C LYS A 97 -24.04 30.62 -9.39
N ASN A 98 -22.88 30.97 -9.94
CA ASN A 98 -22.66 31.09 -11.38
C ASN A 98 -22.92 29.76 -12.09
N MET A 99 -22.46 28.64 -11.53
CA MET A 99 -22.63 27.31 -12.11
C MET A 99 -24.09 26.84 -12.02
N GLN A 100 -24.73 27.09 -10.87
CA GLN A 100 -26.17 26.84 -10.72
C GLN A 100 -26.98 27.66 -11.74
N ASN A 101 -26.69 28.94 -11.91
CA ASN A 101 -27.39 29.80 -12.85
C ASN A 101 -27.11 29.42 -14.31
N ALA A 102 -25.86 29.11 -14.64
CA ALA A 102 -25.46 28.73 -15.99
C ALA A 102 -26.12 27.43 -16.45
N ILE A 103 -26.22 26.42 -15.58
CA ILE A 103 -26.87 25.15 -15.96
C ILE A 103 -28.37 25.33 -16.18
N LEU A 104 -29.03 26.16 -15.38
CA LEU A 104 -30.44 26.51 -15.57
C LEU A 104 -30.65 27.27 -16.89
N ALA A 105 -29.81 28.26 -17.18
CA ALA A 105 -29.89 29.04 -18.42
C ALA A 105 -29.64 28.16 -19.68
N ALA A 106 -28.81 27.12 -19.55
CA ALA A 106 -28.42 26.22 -20.63
C ALA A 106 -29.41 25.08 -20.89
N GLU A 107 -29.96 24.49 -19.84
CA GLU A 107 -30.72 23.23 -19.91
C GLU A 107 -32.20 23.37 -19.51
N ASP A 108 -32.54 24.29 -18.60
CA ASP A 108 -33.91 24.39 -18.07
C ASP A 108 -34.21 25.76 -17.44
N ARG A 109 -34.56 26.73 -18.29
CA ARG A 109 -34.80 28.13 -17.89
C ARG A 109 -36.02 28.30 -16.97
N LYS A 110 -36.89 27.30 -16.92
CA LYS A 110 -38.16 27.29 -16.16
C LYS A 110 -38.17 26.26 -15.06
N PHE A 111 -36.98 25.79 -14.65
CA PHE A 111 -36.82 24.71 -13.69
C PHE A 111 -37.66 24.89 -12.42
N TYR A 112 -37.74 26.09 -11.88
CA TYR A 112 -38.53 26.38 -10.67
C TYR A 112 -40.04 26.58 -10.92
N GLU A 113 -40.48 26.70 -12.18
CA GLU A 113 -41.89 26.95 -12.54
C GLU A 113 -42.68 25.64 -12.76
N HIS A 114 -42.02 24.56 -13.18
CA HIS A 114 -42.68 23.28 -13.50
C HIS A 114 -42.43 22.22 -12.44
N ASN A 115 -43.26 21.17 -12.39
CA ASN A 115 -43.11 20.04 -11.47
C ASN A 115 -42.52 18.84 -12.21
N GLY A 116 -41.24 18.88 -12.57
CA GLY A 116 -40.55 17.78 -13.28
C GLY A 116 -40.68 17.74 -14.80
N VAL A 117 -41.77 18.23 -15.40
CA VAL A 117 -41.97 18.25 -16.85
C VAL A 117 -42.52 19.60 -17.31
N ASP A 118 -41.89 20.24 -18.31
CA ASP A 118 -42.46 21.42 -18.98
C ASP A 118 -43.42 21.00 -20.09
N LEU A 119 -44.70 20.84 -19.73
CA LEU A 119 -45.77 20.47 -20.67
C LEU A 119 -45.94 21.50 -21.81
N LYS A 120 -45.71 22.79 -21.55
CA LYS A 120 -45.77 23.84 -22.57
C LYS A 120 -44.58 23.71 -23.53
N GLY A 121 -43.40 23.41 -23.00
CA GLY A 121 -42.19 23.10 -23.76
C GLY A 121 -42.34 21.87 -24.66
N VAL A 122 -42.91 20.78 -24.13
CA VAL A 122 -43.20 19.56 -24.90
C VAL A 122 -44.15 19.83 -26.06
N ALA A 123 -45.26 20.54 -25.81
CA ALA A 123 -46.21 20.90 -26.87
C ALA A 123 -45.57 21.78 -27.95
N ARG A 124 -44.76 22.77 -27.55
CA ARG A 124 -44.04 23.65 -28.47
C ARG A 124 -43.02 22.90 -29.32
N ALA A 125 -42.25 21.99 -28.72
CA ALA A 125 -41.27 21.18 -29.41
C ALA A 125 -41.93 20.22 -30.42
N PHE A 126 -43.08 19.63 -30.07
CA PHE A 126 -43.85 18.79 -30.99
C PHE A 126 -44.30 19.55 -32.25
N VAL A 127 -44.82 20.78 -32.08
CA VAL A 127 -45.23 21.62 -33.21
C VAL A 127 -44.03 22.06 -34.05
N SER A 128 -42.95 22.51 -33.41
CA SER A 128 -41.72 22.96 -34.09
C SER A 128 -41.04 21.85 -34.89
N ASN A 129 -40.98 20.64 -34.35
CA ASN A 129 -40.29 19.52 -34.98
C ASN A 129 -41.09 18.91 -36.16
N ASN A 130 -42.42 19.07 -36.18
CA ASN A 130 -43.27 18.65 -37.30
C ASN A 130 -43.31 19.66 -38.46
N GLN A 131 -42.88 20.91 -38.23
CA GLN A 131 -42.86 21.97 -39.25
C GLN A 131 -41.48 22.14 -39.92
N GLY A 132 -40.55 21.18 -39.76
CA GLY A 132 -39.23 21.20 -40.40
C GLY A 132 -38.22 22.19 -39.80
N GLY A 133 -38.51 22.76 -38.62
CA GLY A 133 -37.60 23.65 -37.90
C GLY A 133 -36.47 22.92 -37.17
N THR A 134 -35.48 23.69 -36.66
CA THR A 134 -34.38 23.17 -35.83
C THR A 134 -34.94 22.37 -34.64
N GLN A 135 -34.45 21.14 -34.41
CA GLN A 135 -34.95 20.28 -33.33
C GLN A 135 -34.84 20.98 -31.97
N GLN A 136 -35.98 21.34 -31.38
CA GLN A 136 -36.03 21.87 -30.01
C GLN A 136 -36.14 20.73 -29.01
N GLY A 137 -35.29 20.77 -27.97
CA GLY A 137 -35.30 19.79 -26.88
C GLY A 137 -36.42 20.08 -25.89
N ALA A 138 -37.17 19.04 -25.49
CA ALA A 138 -38.29 19.14 -24.55
C ALA A 138 -38.01 18.55 -23.16
N SER A 139 -36.79 18.09 -22.89
CA SER A 139 -36.42 17.46 -21.62
C SER A 139 -36.02 18.50 -20.57
N THR A 140 -36.59 18.40 -19.37
CA THR A 140 -36.21 19.20 -18.18
C THR A 140 -34.96 18.64 -17.50
N LEU A 141 -34.36 19.40 -16.58
CA LEU A 141 -33.25 18.90 -15.75
C LEU A 141 -33.64 17.65 -14.95
N THR A 142 -34.86 17.61 -14.41
CA THR A 142 -35.37 16.45 -13.66
C THR A 142 -35.46 15.20 -14.54
N MET A 143 -35.93 15.33 -15.79
CA MET A 143 -35.95 14.21 -16.73
C MET A 143 -34.54 13.73 -17.09
N GLN A 144 -33.60 14.66 -17.27
CA GLN A 144 -32.20 14.33 -17.52
C GLN A 144 -31.56 13.62 -16.31
N TYR A 145 -31.84 14.06 -15.08
CA TYR A 145 -31.41 13.39 -13.85
C TYR A 145 -31.93 11.95 -13.78
N VAL A 146 -33.23 11.77 -14.02
CA VAL A 146 -33.88 10.44 -14.05
C VAL A 146 -33.21 9.52 -15.07
N ARG A 147 -32.92 10.01 -16.28
CA ARG A 147 -32.25 9.21 -17.32
C ARG A 147 -30.90 8.67 -16.84
N MET A 148 -30.07 9.55 -16.28
CA MET A 148 -28.76 9.15 -15.76
C MET A 148 -28.90 8.17 -14.60
N SER A 149 -29.83 8.46 -13.69
CA SER A 149 -30.12 7.62 -12.54
C SER A 149 -30.57 6.21 -12.92
N LEU A 150 -31.45 6.07 -13.92
CA LEU A 150 -31.88 4.78 -14.45
C LEU A 150 -30.69 4.00 -15.03
N ALA A 151 -29.82 4.67 -15.79
CA ALA A 151 -28.61 4.05 -16.34
C ALA A 151 -27.65 3.52 -15.25
N TYR A 152 -27.48 4.24 -14.14
CA TYR A 152 -26.66 3.77 -13.01
C TYR A 152 -27.33 2.69 -12.15
N SER A 153 -28.66 2.65 -12.11
CA SER A 153 -29.42 1.62 -11.42
C SER A 153 -29.59 0.31 -12.21
N ALA A 154 -29.11 0.29 -13.45
CA ALA A 154 -29.23 -0.84 -14.36
C ALA A 154 -28.44 -2.05 -13.86
N THR A 155 -29.08 -3.21 -13.89
CA THR A 155 -28.53 -4.50 -13.45
C THR A 155 -27.96 -5.33 -14.60
N ASN A 156 -28.23 -4.95 -15.85
CA ASN A 156 -27.72 -5.60 -17.04
C ASN A 156 -27.51 -4.59 -18.19
N PRO A 157 -26.73 -4.94 -19.22
CA PRO A 157 -26.44 -4.02 -20.33
C PRO A 157 -27.68 -3.55 -21.11
N GLN A 158 -28.71 -4.38 -21.23
CA GLN A 158 -29.92 -4.02 -21.96
C GLN A 158 -30.69 -2.90 -21.24
N GLU A 159 -30.74 -2.92 -19.90
CA GLU A 159 -31.34 -1.84 -19.11
C GLU A 159 -30.61 -0.51 -19.30
N VAL A 160 -29.27 -0.52 -19.44
CA VAL A 160 -28.49 0.68 -19.78
C VAL A 160 -28.87 1.20 -21.17
N ILE A 161 -28.99 0.30 -22.16
CA ILE A 161 -29.41 0.66 -23.52
C ILE A 161 -30.83 1.25 -23.50
N ASP A 162 -31.76 0.60 -22.82
CA ASP A 162 -33.16 1.04 -22.76
C ASP A 162 -33.31 2.40 -22.05
N ALA A 163 -32.49 2.65 -21.03
CA ALA A 163 -32.44 3.94 -20.34
C ALA A 163 -31.83 5.06 -21.20
N THR A 164 -30.92 4.74 -22.13
CA THR A 164 -30.16 5.75 -22.90
C THR A 164 -30.65 5.94 -24.34
N LYS A 165 -31.30 4.93 -24.94
CA LYS A 165 -31.80 4.93 -26.32
C LYS A 165 -32.81 6.04 -26.57
N ASP A 166 -32.60 6.86 -27.60
CA ASP A 166 -33.57 7.89 -27.97
C ASP A 166 -34.84 7.27 -28.57
N SER A 167 -35.82 7.01 -27.70
CA SER A 167 -37.12 6.45 -28.06
C SER A 167 -38.25 7.21 -27.36
N PRO A 168 -39.45 7.28 -27.98
CA PRO A 168 -40.63 7.84 -27.32
C PRO A 168 -40.96 7.13 -26.00
N LYS A 169 -40.79 5.80 -25.95
CA LYS A 169 -40.99 4.99 -24.74
C LYS A 169 -40.08 5.46 -23.60
N ARG A 170 -38.78 5.65 -23.85
CA ARG A 170 -37.85 6.21 -22.86
C ARG A 170 -38.31 7.57 -22.35
N LYS A 171 -38.71 8.49 -23.24
CA LYS A 171 -39.14 9.85 -22.84
C LYS A 171 -40.39 9.83 -21.95
N VAL A 172 -41.35 8.94 -22.22
CA VAL A 172 -42.54 8.75 -21.36
C VAL A 172 -42.14 8.20 -19.99
N THR A 173 -41.20 7.24 -19.96
CA THR A 173 -40.64 6.72 -18.70
C THR A 173 -39.95 7.82 -17.89
N GLU A 174 -39.11 8.65 -18.53
CA GLU A 174 -38.45 9.79 -17.88
C GLU A 174 -39.46 10.77 -17.28
N MET A 175 -40.53 11.11 -18.02
CA MET A 175 -41.58 12.02 -17.53
C MET A 175 -42.28 11.46 -16.28
N LYS A 176 -42.63 10.16 -16.25
CA LYS A 176 -43.28 9.56 -15.08
C LYS A 176 -42.40 9.64 -13.84
N TYR A 177 -41.15 9.20 -13.97
CA TYR A 177 -40.21 9.25 -12.85
C TYR A 177 -39.87 10.69 -12.45
N ALA A 178 -39.80 11.64 -13.39
CA ALA A 178 -39.55 13.04 -13.07
C ALA A 178 -40.67 13.65 -12.22
N LEU A 179 -41.94 13.37 -12.55
CA LEU A 179 -43.09 13.77 -11.73
C LEU A 179 -43.02 13.19 -10.32
N GLN A 180 -42.52 11.97 -10.16
CA GLN A 180 -42.38 11.31 -8.87
C GLN A 180 -41.20 11.87 -8.05
N VAL A 181 -40.04 12.04 -8.68
CA VAL A 181 -38.84 12.60 -8.05
C VAL A 181 -39.15 13.97 -7.46
N GLU A 182 -39.93 14.80 -8.14
CA GLU A 182 -40.33 16.14 -7.67
C GLU A 182 -41.35 16.14 -6.53
N LYS A 183 -41.97 14.99 -6.23
CA LYS A 183 -42.77 14.82 -5.00
C LYS A 183 -41.91 14.44 -3.79
N GLN A 184 -40.73 13.87 -4.03
CA GLN A 184 -39.86 13.32 -2.99
C GLN A 184 -38.68 14.23 -2.68
N LEU A 185 -38.20 15.00 -3.66
CA LEU A 185 -37.02 15.85 -3.55
C LEU A 185 -37.39 17.32 -3.81
N THR A 186 -36.73 18.22 -3.11
CA THR A 186 -36.82 19.65 -3.43
C THR A 186 -36.06 19.99 -4.71
N LYS A 187 -36.35 21.15 -5.31
CA LYS A 187 -35.64 21.66 -6.49
C LYS A 187 -34.14 21.76 -6.27
N GLU A 188 -33.72 22.18 -5.09
CA GLU A 188 -32.32 22.28 -4.70
C GLU A 188 -31.67 20.89 -4.63
N GLN A 189 -32.35 19.90 -4.06
CA GLN A 189 -31.84 18.52 -4.02
C GLN A 189 -31.72 17.91 -5.42
N ILE A 190 -32.69 18.18 -6.31
CA ILE A 190 -32.63 17.73 -7.71
C ILE A 190 -31.44 18.39 -8.42
N LEU A 191 -31.27 19.71 -8.27
CA LEU A 191 -30.17 20.44 -8.87
C LEU A 191 -28.81 19.98 -8.34
N GLU A 192 -28.69 19.73 -7.03
CA GLU A 192 -27.49 19.16 -6.39
C GLU A 192 -27.13 17.80 -7.00
N ARG A 193 -28.10 16.88 -7.01
CA ARG A 193 -27.90 15.53 -7.53
C ARG A 193 -27.55 15.55 -9.02
N TYR A 194 -28.23 16.39 -9.81
CA TYR A 194 -27.94 16.58 -11.23
C TYR A 194 -26.50 17.06 -11.46
N LEU A 195 -26.09 18.12 -10.76
CA LEU A 195 -24.75 18.68 -10.91
C LEU A 195 -23.65 17.72 -10.47
N ASN A 196 -23.93 16.76 -9.58
CA ASN A 196 -22.97 15.74 -9.15
C ASN A 196 -22.88 14.51 -10.07
N ILE A 197 -23.87 14.28 -10.94
CA ILE A 197 -23.91 13.11 -11.83
C ILE A 197 -23.69 13.46 -13.32
N ALA A 198 -23.94 14.71 -13.72
CA ALA A 198 -23.87 15.13 -15.11
C ALA A 198 -22.47 14.84 -15.73
N PRO A 199 -22.39 14.26 -16.94
CA PRO A 199 -21.13 14.05 -17.62
C PRO A 199 -20.63 15.36 -18.22
N PHE A 200 -19.39 15.74 -17.91
CA PHE A 200 -18.74 16.94 -18.45
C PHE A 200 -17.62 16.61 -19.45
N GLY A 201 -17.43 15.34 -19.82
CA GLY A 201 -16.39 14.91 -20.77
C GLY A 201 -15.02 14.74 -20.10
N ASN A 202 -14.03 14.22 -20.83
CA ASN A 202 -12.68 13.95 -20.31
C ASN A 202 -12.67 13.15 -18.98
N GLN A 203 -13.56 12.15 -18.86
CA GLN A 203 -13.79 11.34 -17.66
C GLN A 203 -14.23 12.13 -16.41
N ALA A 204 -14.62 13.39 -16.56
CA ALA A 204 -15.18 14.20 -15.49
C ALA A 204 -16.68 13.95 -15.36
N TYR A 205 -17.08 13.34 -14.24
CA TYR A 205 -18.48 13.13 -13.89
C TYR A 205 -18.83 13.96 -12.66
N GLY A 206 -19.80 14.85 -12.81
CA GLY A 206 -20.15 15.83 -11.81
C GLY A 206 -19.27 17.09 -11.83
N VAL A 207 -19.80 18.16 -11.25
CA VAL A 207 -19.21 19.50 -11.27
C VAL A 207 -17.88 19.58 -10.54
N PHE A 208 -17.69 18.78 -9.47
CA PHE A 208 -16.40 18.67 -8.79
C PHE A 208 -15.31 18.20 -9.74
N ALA A 209 -15.57 17.10 -10.45
CA ALA A 209 -14.61 16.55 -11.37
C ALA A 209 -14.31 17.53 -12.51
N ALA A 210 -15.36 18.16 -13.04
CA ALA A 210 -15.23 19.14 -14.11
C ALA A 210 -14.39 20.36 -13.68
N SER A 211 -14.66 20.92 -12.50
CA SER A 211 -13.90 22.07 -12.00
C SER A 211 -12.41 21.75 -11.79
N GLN A 212 -12.09 20.51 -11.42
CA GLN A 212 -10.71 20.04 -11.28
C GLN A 212 -10.04 19.80 -12.64
N VAL A 213 -10.68 19.07 -13.55
CA VAL A 213 -10.13 18.68 -14.87
C VAL A 213 -9.86 19.88 -15.77
N TYR A 214 -10.82 20.81 -15.86
CA TYR A 214 -10.74 21.94 -16.78
C TYR A 214 -10.02 23.16 -16.19
N PHE A 215 -10.13 23.38 -14.86
CA PHE A 215 -9.67 24.64 -14.24
C PHE A 215 -8.79 24.46 -13.02
N ASN A 216 -8.67 23.25 -12.46
CA ASN A 216 -7.99 22.99 -11.18
C ASN A 216 -8.51 23.90 -10.04
N LYS A 217 -9.84 24.09 -9.99
CA LYS A 217 -10.56 24.94 -9.03
C LYS A 217 -11.57 24.16 -8.20
N LYS A 218 -11.93 24.69 -7.03
CA LYS A 218 -13.09 24.17 -6.28
C LYS A 218 -14.38 24.60 -6.98
N PRO A 219 -15.47 23.81 -6.92
CA PRO A 219 -16.74 24.16 -7.56
C PRO A 219 -17.32 25.52 -7.16
N LYS A 220 -17.13 25.93 -5.90
CA LYS A 220 -17.52 27.25 -5.40
C LYS A 220 -16.75 28.44 -6.02
N ASP A 221 -15.57 28.20 -6.57
CA ASP A 221 -14.67 29.24 -7.09
C ASP A 221 -14.80 29.43 -8.62
N LEU A 222 -15.79 28.79 -9.26
CA LEU A 222 -16.03 28.90 -10.70
C LEU A 222 -16.55 30.29 -11.10
N SER A 223 -15.90 30.89 -12.11
CA SER A 223 -16.32 32.16 -12.72
C SER A 223 -17.59 31.98 -13.57
N ILE A 224 -18.18 33.08 -14.04
CA ILE A 224 -19.32 33.06 -14.97
C ILE A 224 -18.92 32.34 -16.27
N ALA A 225 -17.75 32.67 -16.84
CA ALA A 225 -17.30 32.08 -18.09
C ALA A 225 -17.01 30.59 -17.96
N GLU A 226 -16.36 30.18 -16.87
CA GLU A 226 -16.07 28.77 -16.56
C GLU A 226 -17.36 27.98 -16.36
N SER A 227 -18.32 28.56 -15.62
CA SER A 227 -19.64 27.98 -15.37
C SER A 227 -20.46 27.81 -16.65
N ALA A 228 -20.50 28.84 -17.50
CA ALA A 228 -21.21 28.79 -18.77
C ALA A 228 -20.59 27.80 -19.75
N MET A 229 -19.26 27.66 -19.74
CA MET A 229 -18.59 26.60 -20.51
C MET A 229 -19.02 25.22 -20.01
N LEU A 230 -18.88 24.93 -18.72
CA LEU A 230 -19.26 23.61 -18.18
C LEU A 230 -20.73 23.28 -18.46
N ALA A 231 -21.64 24.24 -18.26
CA ALA A 231 -23.06 24.08 -18.56
C ALA A 231 -23.30 23.77 -20.05
N GLY A 232 -22.54 24.40 -20.95
CA GLY A 232 -22.63 24.15 -22.38
C GLY A 232 -22.20 22.75 -22.79
N MET A 233 -21.25 22.16 -22.07
CA MET A 233 -20.72 20.83 -22.39
C MET A 233 -21.72 19.71 -22.14
N VAL A 234 -22.62 19.85 -21.16
CA VAL A 234 -23.55 18.77 -20.75
C VAL A 234 -24.45 18.30 -21.91
N LYS A 235 -24.77 19.19 -22.86
CA LYS A 235 -25.55 18.86 -24.07
C LYS A 235 -24.93 17.71 -24.87
N ALA A 236 -23.62 17.73 -25.07
CA ALA A 236 -22.88 16.75 -25.86
C ALA A 236 -21.39 16.77 -25.48
N PRO A 237 -21.00 16.15 -24.34
CA PRO A 237 -19.70 16.38 -23.72
C PRO A 237 -18.50 16.02 -24.59
N SER A 238 -18.63 14.97 -25.41
CA SER A 238 -17.58 14.54 -26.34
C SER A 238 -17.42 15.50 -27.53
N SER A 239 -18.52 15.94 -28.12
CA SER A 239 -18.49 16.86 -29.27
C SER A 239 -18.08 18.27 -28.86
N PHE A 240 -18.49 18.71 -27.67
CA PHE A 240 -18.20 20.05 -27.13
C PHE A 240 -16.88 20.09 -26.35
N ASN A 241 -16.01 19.07 -26.52
CA ASN A 241 -14.74 19.00 -25.80
C ASN A 241 -13.82 20.16 -26.22
N PRO A 242 -13.43 21.05 -25.30
CA PRO A 242 -12.67 22.24 -25.63
C PRO A 242 -11.21 21.95 -26.02
N THR A 243 -10.73 20.71 -25.86
CA THR A 243 -9.36 20.29 -26.19
C THR A 243 -9.17 19.89 -27.65
N VAL A 244 -10.27 19.80 -28.43
CA VAL A 244 -10.22 19.54 -29.88
C VAL A 244 -10.71 20.76 -30.63
N PRO A 245 -10.16 21.10 -31.82
CA PRO A 245 -10.50 22.34 -32.51
C PRO A 245 -12.00 22.53 -32.81
N SER A 246 -12.67 21.47 -33.27
CA SER A 246 -14.11 21.51 -33.57
C SER A 246 -14.93 21.75 -32.31
N GLY A 247 -14.68 20.98 -31.25
CA GLY A 247 -15.37 21.12 -29.97
C GLY A 247 -15.10 22.44 -29.28
N HIS A 248 -13.89 22.99 -29.42
CA HIS A 248 -13.53 24.32 -28.93
C HIS A 248 -14.37 25.43 -29.56
N SER A 249 -14.59 25.36 -30.88
CA SER A 249 -15.46 26.31 -31.57
C SER A 249 -16.92 26.19 -31.09
N GLN A 250 -17.44 24.95 -31.06
CA GLN A 250 -18.83 24.66 -30.67
C GLN A 250 -19.13 25.10 -29.22
N ILE A 251 -18.21 24.84 -28.29
CA ILE A 251 -18.42 25.23 -26.90
C ILE A 251 -18.30 26.74 -26.68
N THR A 252 -17.39 27.41 -27.41
CA THR A 252 -17.26 28.87 -27.36
C THR A 252 -18.54 29.53 -27.86
N GLU A 253 -19.06 29.07 -29.00
CA GLU A 253 -20.31 29.58 -29.57
C GLU A 253 -21.49 29.38 -28.62
N ARG A 254 -21.67 28.16 -28.07
CA ARG A 254 -22.76 27.88 -27.13
C ARG A 254 -22.63 28.70 -25.85
N ARG A 255 -21.41 28.88 -25.33
CA ARG A 255 -21.15 29.71 -24.15
C ARG A 255 -21.51 31.18 -24.40
N ASP A 256 -21.00 31.76 -25.47
CA ASP A 256 -21.01 33.21 -25.69
C ASP A 256 -22.31 33.71 -26.33
N ASN A 257 -22.96 32.89 -27.16
CA ASN A 257 -24.13 33.31 -27.93
C ASN A 257 -25.45 32.74 -27.39
N TYR A 258 -25.42 31.71 -26.53
CA TYR A 258 -26.63 31.10 -25.99
C TYR A 258 -26.73 31.19 -24.46
N ILE A 259 -25.70 30.73 -23.73
CA ILE A 259 -25.78 30.59 -22.26
C ILE A 259 -25.60 31.94 -21.56
N ILE A 260 -24.49 32.65 -21.82
CA ILE A 260 -24.22 33.95 -21.19
C ILE A 260 -25.36 34.96 -21.47
N PRO A 261 -25.84 35.13 -22.73
CA PRO A 261 -27.00 35.99 -22.98
C PRO A 261 -28.28 35.49 -22.30
N GLY A 262 -28.48 34.17 -22.22
CA GLY A 262 -29.60 33.58 -21.47
C GLY A 262 -29.57 33.91 -19.98
N MET A 263 -28.37 33.93 -19.37
CA MET A 263 -28.21 34.34 -17.97
C MET A 263 -28.56 35.83 -17.77
N VAL A 264 -28.23 36.71 -18.73
CA VAL A 264 -28.66 38.13 -18.70
C VAL A 264 -30.18 38.23 -18.82
N GLN A 265 -30.80 37.52 -19.77
CA GLN A 265 -32.25 37.52 -19.98
C GLN A 265 -33.05 37.09 -18.74
N LEU A 266 -32.49 36.17 -17.95
CA LEU A 266 -33.08 35.68 -16.71
C LEU A 266 -32.74 36.54 -15.49
N GLY A 267 -32.01 37.65 -15.66
CA GLY A 267 -31.60 38.53 -14.57
C GLY A 267 -30.58 37.91 -13.62
N MET A 268 -29.87 36.86 -14.03
CA MET A 268 -28.90 36.13 -13.20
C MET A 268 -27.53 36.83 -13.13
N ILE A 269 -27.20 37.65 -14.14
CA ILE A 269 -25.97 38.44 -14.25
C ILE A 269 -26.29 39.76 -14.97
N THR A 270 -25.42 40.78 -14.83
CA THR A 270 -25.55 42.03 -15.59
C THR A 270 -24.95 41.90 -16.99
N GLN A 271 -25.30 42.81 -17.90
CA GLN A 271 -24.66 42.88 -19.23
C GLN A 271 -23.14 43.14 -19.12
N ALA A 272 -22.71 43.96 -18.16
CA ALA A 272 -21.29 44.21 -17.92
C ALA A 272 -20.54 42.94 -17.48
N ASP A 273 -21.15 42.12 -16.63
CA ASP A 273 -20.59 40.81 -16.24
C ASP A 273 -20.51 39.85 -17.43
N ALA A 274 -21.55 39.84 -18.29
CA ALA A 274 -21.57 39.04 -19.51
C ALA A 274 -20.43 39.43 -20.46
N ASP A 275 -20.21 40.72 -20.69
CA ASP A 275 -19.14 41.21 -21.56
C ASP A 275 -17.75 40.90 -20.99
N LYS A 276 -17.61 40.93 -19.66
CA LYS A 276 -16.39 40.50 -18.98
C LYS A 276 -16.17 38.99 -19.12
N ALA A 277 -17.19 38.18 -18.91
CA ALA A 277 -17.11 36.72 -18.99
C ALA A 277 -16.73 36.24 -20.40
N LYS A 278 -17.27 36.85 -21.46
CA LYS A 278 -16.94 36.48 -22.86
C LYS A 278 -15.46 36.70 -23.21
N LYS A 279 -14.77 37.61 -22.50
CA LYS A 279 -13.32 37.85 -22.69
C LYS A 279 -12.45 36.77 -22.07
N GLU A 280 -12.97 35.97 -21.14
CA GLU A 280 -12.24 34.84 -20.57
C GLU A 280 -12.09 33.73 -21.62
N LYS A 281 -10.85 33.27 -21.82
CA LYS A 281 -10.54 32.24 -22.83
C LYS A 281 -11.05 30.87 -22.40
N VAL A 282 -11.62 30.11 -23.35
CA VAL A 282 -11.87 28.68 -23.17
C VAL A 282 -10.52 27.94 -23.11
N PRO A 283 -10.29 27.01 -22.16
CA PRO A 283 -9.06 26.25 -22.09
C PRO A 283 -8.94 25.28 -23.28
N THR A 284 -7.77 25.18 -23.89
CA THR A 284 -7.49 24.21 -24.99
C THR A 284 -6.83 22.93 -24.50
N LYS A 285 -6.53 22.84 -23.20
CA LYS A 285 -5.87 21.70 -22.58
C LYS A 285 -6.51 21.42 -21.23
N VAL A 286 -6.58 20.14 -20.85
CA VAL A 286 -6.99 19.70 -19.51
C VAL A 286 -5.79 19.16 -18.75
N LYS A 287 -5.90 19.12 -17.42
CA LYS A 287 -4.90 18.46 -16.58
C LYS A 287 -5.33 17.02 -16.31
N PRO A 288 -4.47 16.02 -16.59
CA PRO A 288 -4.70 14.66 -16.14
C PRO A 288 -4.85 14.63 -14.62
N VAL A 289 -5.86 13.92 -14.15
CA VAL A 289 -6.05 13.68 -12.72
C VAL A 289 -5.39 12.34 -12.41
N GLY A 290 -4.55 12.30 -11.37
CA GLY A 290 -3.83 11.08 -11.01
C GLY A 290 -4.79 9.96 -10.58
N ASN A 291 -4.54 8.74 -11.06
CA ASN A 291 -5.29 7.53 -10.70
C ASN A 291 -4.32 6.38 -10.37
N GLY A 292 -4.39 5.85 -9.15
CA GLY A 292 -3.58 4.74 -8.69
C GLY A 292 -2.12 5.08 -8.39
N CYS A 293 -1.30 4.04 -8.27
CA CYS A 293 0.02 4.16 -7.63
C CYS A 293 1.14 4.70 -8.52
N ALA A 294 0.98 4.65 -9.84
CA ALA A 294 1.90 5.30 -10.78
C ALA A 294 1.76 6.84 -10.76
N TRP A 295 0.66 7.36 -10.22
CA TRP A 295 0.30 8.78 -10.20
C TRP A 295 0.27 9.37 -8.78
N VAL A 296 1.02 8.77 -7.86
CA VAL A 296 1.20 9.31 -6.51
C VAL A 296 1.78 10.72 -6.53
N ALA A 297 1.45 11.53 -5.52
CA ALA A 297 1.92 12.92 -5.44
C ALA A 297 3.45 13.06 -5.36
N LYS A 298 4.15 12.04 -4.81
CA LYS A 298 5.61 11.90 -4.92
C LYS A 298 5.94 10.48 -5.35
N ASN A 299 6.70 10.31 -6.43
CA ASN A 299 6.94 9.00 -7.05
C ASN A 299 7.49 7.94 -6.08
N ASN A 300 8.32 8.33 -5.11
CA ASN A 300 8.85 7.41 -4.09
C ASN A 300 7.80 6.87 -3.10
N TRP A 301 6.53 7.29 -3.18
CA TRP A 301 5.40 6.71 -2.45
C TRP A 301 4.72 5.57 -3.20
N GLY A 302 5.05 5.36 -4.48
CA GLY A 302 4.39 4.38 -5.34
C GLY A 302 4.53 2.95 -4.83
N PHE A 303 5.70 2.55 -4.34
CA PHE A 303 5.92 1.22 -3.74
C PHE A 303 5.05 0.98 -2.49
N PHE A 304 4.83 2.02 -1.68
CA PHE A 304 3.92 1.91 -0.54
C PHE A 304 2.46 1.87 -0.98
N CYS A 305 2.07 2.73 -1.94
CA CYS A 305 0.72 2.71 -2.50
C CYS A 305 0.40 1.34 -3.11
N ASP A 306 1.33 0.74 -3.84
CA ASP A 306 1.17 -0.56 -4.45
C ASP A 306 1.05 -1.67 -3.41
N TYR A 307 1.83 -1.59 -2.33
CA TYR A 307 1.66 -2.48 -1.20
C TYR A 307 0.26 -2.34 -0.55
N PHE A 308 -0.27 -1.13 -0.42
CA PHE A 308 -1.67 -0.90 -0.03
C PHE A 308 -2.66 -1.52 -1.03
N TYR A 309 -2.45 -1.31 -2.33
CA TYR A 309 -3.32 -1.81 -3.38
C TYR A 309 -3.40 -3.34 -3.36
N ARG A 310 -2.25 -4.03 -3.32
CA ARG A 310 -2.18 -5.49 -3.21
C ARG A 310 -2.75 -5.99 -1.89
N TRP A 311 -2.50 -5.29 -0.78
CA TRP A 311 -3.15 -5.61 0.50
C TRP A 311 -4.67 -5.56 0.38
N TRP A 312 -5.24 -4.53 -0.26
CA TRP A 312 -6.68 -4.39 -0.47
C TRP A 312 -7.25 -5.54 -1.29
N LEU A 313 -6.60 -5.89 -2.41
CA LEU A 313 -7.02 -7.02 -3.24
C LEU A 313 -6.95 -8.36 -2.49
N GLY A 314 -6.11 -8.48 -1.47
CA GLY A 314 -6.04 -9.66 -0.62
C GLY A 314 -7.15 -9.76 0.44
N GLN A 315 -7.96 -8.72 0.67
CA GLN A 315 -8.99 -8.74 1.72
C GLN A 315 -10.33 -9.26 1.19
N GLU A 316 -10.72 -10.46 1.62
CA GLU A 316 -12.01 -11.08 1.25
C GLU A 316 -13.21 -10.23 1.68
N ALA A 317 -13.08 -9.45 2.76
CA ALA A 317 -14.11 -8.54 3.24
C ALA A 317 -14.51 -7.46 2.20
N PHE A 318 -13.69 -7.20 1.19
CA PHE A 318 -14.00 -6.24 0.13
C PHE A 318 -14.65 -6.87 -1.11
N GLY A 319 -14.74 -8.20 -1.21
CA GLY A 319 -15.40 -8.87 -2.34
C GLY A 319 -14.98 -10.33 -2.50
N ALA A 320 -15.78 -11.11 -3.23
CA ALA A 320 -15.51 -12.53 -3.46
C ALA A 320 -14.28 -12.73 -4.36
N THR A 321 -14.14 -11.93 -5.40
CA THR A 321 -13.01 -11.98 -6.35
C THR A 321 -12.12 -10.74 -6.25
N GLU A 322 -10.88 -10.83 -6.76
CA GLU A 322 -10.01 -9.64 -6.87
C GLU A 322 -10.66 -8.52 -7.70
N TYR A 323 -11.41 -8.89 -8.75
CA TYR A 323 -12.18 -7.94 -9.57
C TYR A 323 -13.22 -7.19 -8.73
N ASP A 324 -14.00 -7.88 -7.89
CA ASP A 324 -14.99 -7.25 -7.02
C ASP A 324 -14.33 -6.30 -6.02
N ARG A 325 -13.19 -6.72 -5.45
CA ARG A 325 -12.41 -5.93 -4.48
C ARG A 325 -11.85 -4.66 -5.14
N GLU A 326 -11.30 -4.78 -6.35
CA GLU A 326 -10.80 -3.64 -7.12
C GLU A 326 -11.93 -2.67 -7.49
N ARG A 327 -13.06 -3.18 -7.99
CA ARG A 327 -14.24 -2.36 -8.30
C ARG A 327 -14.72 -1.62 -7.06
N ARG A 328 -14.76 -2.29 -5.90
CA ARG A 328 -15.12 -1.66 -4.63
C ARG A 328 -14.13 -0.55 -4.25
N LEU A 329 -12.82 -0.75 -4.43
CA LEU A 329 -11.82 0.31 -4.23
C LEU A 329 -12.08 1.51 -5.15
N LYS A 330 -12.37 1.27 -6.42
CA LYS A 330 -12.51 2.32 -7.46
C LYS A 330 -13.88 2.99 -7.53
N SER A 331 -14.89 2.47 -6.84
CA SER A 331 -16.24 3.04 -6.89
C SER A 331 -16.85 3.33 -5.51
N GLY A 332 -16.26 2.83 -4.43
CA GLY A 332 -16.86 2.87 -3.09
C GLY A 332 -16.72 4.20 -2.33
N GLY A 333 -15.97 5.17 -2.84
CA GLY A 333 -15.85 6.49 -2.20
C GLY A 333 -15.13 6.48 -0.85
N TYR A 334 -14.18 5.58 -0.65
CA TYR A 334 -13.54 5.42 0.66
C TYR A 334 -12.60 6.57 0.97
N ARG A 335 -12.51 6.88 2.26
CA ARG A 335 -11.40 7.64 2.82
C ARG A 335 -10.48 6.69 3.57
N VAL A 336 -9.28 6.49 3.04
CA VAL A 336 -8.28 5.59 3.63
C VAL A 336 -7.15 6.40 4.24
N VAL A 337 -6.90 6.23 5.53
CA VAL A 337 -5.68 6.69 6.21
C VAL A 337 -4.73 5.52 6.29
N THR A 338 -3.56 5.67 5.68
CA THR A 338 -2.51 4.64 5.64
C THR A 338 -1.53 4.78 6.80
N THR A 339 -0.65 3.81 6.96
CA THR A 339 0.42 3.84 7.97
C THR A 339 1.69 4.55 7.51
N LEU A 340 1.75 5.05 6.27
CA LEU A 340 2.93 5.69 5.67
C LEU A 340 3.37 6.91 6.50
N ASP A 341 4.58 6.85 7.04
CA ASP A 341 5.22 7.97 7.72
C ASP A 341 5.99 8.81 6.70
N LEU A 342 5.52 10.03 6.45
CA LEU A 342 6.10 10.90 5.43
C LEU A 342 7.55 11.29 5.73
N LYS A 343 7.91 11.48 7.00
CA LYS A 343 9.26 11.87 7.41
C LYS A 343 10.22 10.69 7.28
N GLY A 344 9.80 9.50 7.75
CA GLY A 344 10.54 8.25 7.60
C GLY A 344 10.75 7.88 6.14
N GLN A 345 9.70 7.92 5.31
CA GLN A 345 9.78 7.65 3.88
C GLN A 345 10.72 8.61 3.15
N ALA A 346 10.64 9.91 3.46
CA ALA A 346 11.53 10.92 2.88
C ALA A 346 12.99 10.72 3.33
N ALA A 347 13.22 10.42 4.61
CA ALA A 347 14.55 10.14 5.13
C ALA A 347 15.16 8.91 4.47
N ALA A 348 14.42 7.80 4.40
CA ALA A 348 14.86 6.57 3.72
C ALA A 348 15.22 6.85 2.25
N ARG A 349 14.33 7.53 1.53
CA ARG A 349 14.58 7.89 0.13
C ARG A 349 15.84 8.75 -0.03
N LYS A 350 16.05 9.74 0.84
CA LYS A 350 17.24 10.59 0.81
C LYS A 350 18.51 9.76 1.03
N GLN A 351 18.53 8.93 2.09
CA GLN A 351 19.72 8.13 2.40
C GLN A 351 20.05 7.12 1.29
N ILE A 352 19.02 6.64 0.59
CA ILE A 352 19.19 5.81 -0.60
C ILE A 352 19.80 6.62 -1.75
N SER A 353 19.18 7.75 -2.13
CA SER A 353 19.62 8.54 -3.30
C SER A 353 21.02 9.15 -3.14
N ASP A 354 21.42 9.46 -1.91
CA ASP A 354 22.78 9.96 -1.60
C ASP A 354 23.87 8.91 -1.88
N ARG A 355 23.50 7.62 -1.94
CA ARG A 355 24.45 6.50 -2.00
C ARG A 355 24.32 5.63 -3.24
N GLN A 356 23.12 5.58 -3.81
CA GLN A 356 22.81 4.71 -4.94
C GLN A 356 21.88 5.42 -5.92
N LYS A 357 22.34 5.56 -7.16
CA LYS A 357 21.57 6.18 -8.26
C LYS A 357 20.38 5.28 -8.66
N ASP A 358 19.29 5.90 -9.09
CA ASP A 358 18.11 5.16 -9.57
C ASP A 358 18.40 4.32 -10.82
N THR A 359 19.39 4.73 -11.62
CA THR A 359 19.83 4.05 -12.85
C THR A 359 20.82 2.92 -12.61
N ASN A 360 21.14 2.61 -11.36
CA ASN A 360 22.04 1.51 -11.03
C ASN A 360 21.26 0.19 -10.99
N LYS A 361 21.80 -0.85 -11.66
CA LYS A 361 21.26 -2.21 -11.64
C LYS A 361 21.10 -2.76 -10.21
N ASN A 362 22.01 -2.41 -9.31
CA ASN A 362 21.92 -2.81 -7.91
C ASN A 362 20.92 -1.91 -7.18
N ALA A 363 20.02 -2.54 -6.44
CA ALA A 363 19.01 -1.89 -5.64
C ALA A 363 19.41 -1.83 -4.16
N LEU A 364 19.15 -0.69 -3.53
CA LEU A 364 19.24 -0.44 -2.11
C LEU A 364 17.81 -0.29 -1.57
N LEU A 365 17.35 -1.34 -0.90
CA LEU A 365 15.96 -1.54 -0.48
C LEU A 365 15.83 -1.31 1.03
N LEU A 366 14.98 -0.39 1.48
CA LEU A 366 14.69 -0.17 2.91
C LEU A 366 13.20 -0.33 3.20
N ALA A 367 12.85 -1.20 4.13
CA ALA A 367 11.51 -1.37 4.68
C ALA A 367 11.53 -1.08 6.19
N GLY A 368 10.52 -0.38 6.68
CA GLY A 368 10.42 -0.04 8.10
C GLY A 368 9.05 -0.30 8.67
N ILE A 369 9.00 -0.83 9.88
CA ILE A 369 7.77 -1.26 10.56
C ILE A 369 7.79 -0.84 12.02
N GLN A 370 6.62 -0.56 12.57
CA GLN A 370 6.48 -0.26 13.99
C GLN A 370 6.41 -1.57 14.81
N PRO A 371 7.23 -1.72 15.87
CA PRO A 371 7.19 -2.86 16.78
C PRO A 371 5.80 -3.16 17.35
N GLY A 372 5.41 -4.45 17.30
CA GLY A 372 4.19 -4.96 17.94
C GLY A 372 2.86 -4.51 17.33
N THR A 373 2.85 -3.82 16.19
CA THR A 373 1.62 -3.31 15.57
C THR A 373 1.42 -3.69 14.11
N GLY A 374 2.41 -4.27 13.44
CA GLY A 374 2.33 -4.59 12.00
C GLY A 374 2.36 -3.35 11.08
N LYS A 375 2.32 -2.12 11.62
CA LYS A 375 2.17 -0.90 10.83
C LYS A 375 3.42 -0.62 10.02
N VAL A 376 3.32 -0.76 8.71
CA VAL A 376 4.42 -0.46 7.78
C VAL A 376 4.59 1.06 7.69
N ARG A 377 5.76 1.57 8.08
CA ARG A 377 6.03 3.02 8.15
C ARG A 377 6.72 3.55 6.92
N LEU A 378 7.53 2.74 6.24
CA LEU A 378 8.25 3.14 5.03
C LEU A 378 8.57 1.93 4.14
N LEU A 379 8.60 2.16 2.82
CA LEU A 379 9.00 1.24 1.76
C LEU A 379 9.71 2.04 0.67
N ALA A 380 11.04 2.07 0.66
CA ALA A 380 11.83 2.92 -0.23
C ALA A 380 12.95 2.16 -0.95
N THR A 381 13.22 2.55 -2.20
CA THR A 381 14.30 1.99 -3.03
C THR A 381 14.86 3.05 -4.00
N ASN A 382 16.00 2.79 -4.63
CA ASN A 382 16.54 3.56 -5.77
C ASN A 382 15.89 3.12 -7.09
N ARG A 383 14.56 3.26 -7.14
CA ARG A 383 13.74 3.02 -8.32
C ARG A 383 12.64 4.06 -8.40
N LYS A 384 12.17 4.31 -9.61
CA LYS A 384 10.95 5.06 -9.86
C LYS A 384 9.79 4.07 -9.98
N TYR A 385 8.71 4.30 -9.25
CA TYR A 385 7.50 3.49 -9.38
C TYR A 385 6.75 3.91 -10.64
N LYS A 386 7.02 3.23 -11.76
CA LYS A 386 6.45 3.51 -13.08
C LYS A 386 6.68 2.28 -13.98
N LEU A 387 5.78 2.03 -14.92
CA LEU A 387 6.05 1.16 -16.06
C LEU A 387 7.12 1.78 -16.96
N ASP A 388 7.96 0.94 -17.58
CA ASP A 388 8.84 1.38 -18.65
C ASP A 388 8.03 1.53 -19.93
N ASP A 389 8.22 2.65 -20.63
CA ASP A 389 7.45 2.97 -21.83
C ASP A 389 7.98 2.12 -23.00
N PRO A 390 7.17 1.27 -23.66
CA PRO A 390 7.65 0.48 -24.78
C PRO A 390 8.06 1.33 -25.99
N GLU A 391 7.49 2.53 -26.16
CA GLU A 391 7.80 3.43 -27.27
C GLU A 391 9.06 4.28 -27.00
N ASP A 392 9.38 4.54 -25.73
CA ASP A 392 10.59 5.24 -25.28
C ASP A 392 11.21 4.56 -24.03
N PRO A 393 11.80 3.37 -24.19
CA PRO A 393 12.23 2.56 -23.06
C PRO A 393 13.48 3.16 -22.39
N GLN A 394 13.36 3.39 -21.08
CA GLN A 394 14.46 3.93 -20.27
C GLN A 394 15.22 2.82 -19.54
N ASN A 395 14.62 1.64 -19.38
CA ASN A 395 15.29 0.55 -18.71
C ASN A 395 16.37 -0.06 -19.61
N LYS A 396 17.54 -0.33 -19.05
CA LYS A 396 18.61 -1.03 -19.77
C LYS A 396 18.26 -2.51 -19.95
N ILE A 397 18.99 -3.22 -20.82
CA ILE A 397 18.90 -4.68 -20.93
C ILE A 397 19.16 -5.32 -19.55
N SER A 398 18.41 -6.36 -19.23
CA SER A 398 18.50 -7.08 -17.97
C SER A 398 19.93 -7.57 -17.70
N SER A 399 20.36 -7.57 -16.44
CA SER A 399 21.64 -8.17 -16.05
C SER A 399 21.62 -9.69 -15.98
N ASP A 400 20.45 -10.32 -16.10
CA ASP A 400 20.32 -11.78 -16.23
C ASP A 400 20.70 -12.18 -17.66
N PRO A 401 21.75 -13.00 -17.87
CA PRO A 401 22.20 -13.41 -19.21
C PRO A 401 21.10 -14.06 -20.05
N LYS A 402 20.20 -14.85 -19.44
CA LYS A 402 19.10 -15.53 -20.16
C LYS A 402 18.05 -14.55 -20.64
N LYS A 403 17.76 -13.51 -19.85
CA LYS A 403 16.83 -12.43 -20.22
C LYS A 403 17.47 -11.49 -21.25
N ALA A 404 18.75 -11.16 -21.05
CA ALA A 404 19.52 -10.33 -21.97
C ALA A 404 19.59 -10.91 -23.38
N ALA A 405 19.83 -12.22 -23.51
CA ALA A 405 19.83 -12.93 -24.79
C ALA A 405 18.50 -12.86 -25.54
N LYS A 406 17.39 -12.63 -24.83
CA LYS A 406 16.04 -12.45 -25.40
C LYS A 406 15.67 -10.97 -25.63
N GLY A 407 16.60 -10.04 -25.42
CA GLY A 407 16.34 -8.60 -25.50
C GLY A 407 15.45 -8.05 -24.38
N ILE A 408 15.21 -8.82 -23.31
CA ILE A 408 14.35 -8.41 -22.20
C ILE A 408 15.09 -7.35 -21.35
N ARG A 409 14.40 -6.23 -21.10
CA ARG A 409 14.90 -5.12 -20.26
C ARG A 409 14.83 -5.46 -18.77
N GLY A 410 15.71 -4.85 -18.00
CA GLY A 410 15.76 -4.95 -16.55
C GLY A 410 14.69 -4.09 -15.85
N THR A 411 14.80 -3.98 -14.53
CA THR A 411 13.82 -3.29 -13.67
C THR A 411 14.32 -1.93 -13.15
N TYR A 412 15.17 -1.23 -13.92
CA TYR A 412 15.76 0.04 -13.52
C TYR A 412 15.97 1.00 -14.70
N PRO A 413 15.70 2.31 -14.54
CA PRO A 413 15.30 2.96 -13.29
C PRO A 413 13.80 2.80 -12.94
N ASN A 414 12.96 2.36 -13.88
CA ASN A 414 11.51 2.30 -13.72
C ASN A 414 11.06 0.86 -13.42
N THR A 415 10.25 0.67 -12.38
CA THR A 415 9.61 -0.63 -12.14
C THR A 415 8.37 -0.49 -11.26
N THR A 416 7.39 -1.37 -11.47
CA THR A 416 6.27 -1.60 -10.55
C THR A 416 6.43 -2.89 -9.76
N ASN A 417 7.58 -3.58 -9.88
CA ASN A 417 7.81 -4.84 -9.20
C ASN A 417 7.86 -4.63 -7.67
N PRO A 418 7.30 -5.56 -6.88
CA PRO A 418 7.17 -5.39 -5.44
C PRO A 418 8.45 -5.75 -4.68
N LEU A 419 9.56 -5.09 -5.03
CA LEU A 419 10.93 -5.41 -4.57
C LEU A 419 11.09 -5.49 -3.05
N LEU A 420 10.28 -4.74 -2.29
CA LEU A 420 10.41 -4.61 -0.83
C LEU A 420 9.53 -5.57 -0.04
N SER A 421 8.42 -6.03 -0.63
CA SER A 421 7.37 -6.82 0.03
C SER A 421 7.23 -8.23 -0.53
N GLY A 422 7.81 -8.51 -1.69
CA GLY A 422 7.56 -9.72 -2.46
C GLY A 422 6.19 -9.72 -3.15
N GLY A 423 5.98 -10.73 -3.99
CA GLY A 423 4.79 -10.91 -4.84
C GLY A 423 5.12 -10.90 -6.33
N GLY A 424 4.23 -11.45 -7.16
CA GLY A 424 4.53 -11.69 -8.59
C GLY A 424 5.80 -12.52 -8.73
N ASP A 425 6.73 -12.08 -9.59
CA ASP A 425 8.02 -12.74 -9.82
C ASP A 425 9.08 -12.47 -8.73
N ILE A 426 8.76 -11.68 -7.69
CA ILE A 426 9.70 -11.37 -6.61
C ILE A 426 9.44 -12.29 -5.42
N THR A 427 10.26 -13.34 -5.30
CA THR A 427 10.22 -14.29 -4.18
C THR A 427 11.00 -13.80 -2.95
N GLY A 428 12.04 -12.98 -3.16
CA GLY A 428 12.87 -12.39 -2.12
C GLY A 428 14.36 -12.46 -2.45
N TYR A 429 15.19 -12.23 -1.43
CA TYR A 429 16.65 -12.21 -1.54
C TYR A 429 17.27 -12.93 -0.34
N GLN A 430 18.41 -13.58 -0.55
CA GLN A 430 19.18 -14.15 0.54
C GLN A 430 19.68 -13.05 1.46
N ALA A 431 19.36 -13.13 2.75
CA ALA A 431 19.65 -12.05 3.69
C ALA A 431 20.92 -12.30 4.52
N GLY A 432 21.46 -13.52 4.45
CA GLY A 432 22.64 -13.92 5.20
C GLY A 432 22.41 -13.97 6.71
N SER A 433 23.45 -13.58 7.46
CA SER A 433 23.53 -13.71 8.93
C SER A 433 22.44 -13.01 9.77
N VAL A 434 21.53 -12.24 9.18
CA VAL A 434 20.34 -11.74 9.91
C VAL A 434 19.41 -12.87 10.35
N PHE A 435 19.49 -14.06 9.73
CA PHE A 435 18.75 -15.28 10.11
C PHE A 435 19.21 -15.92 11.42
N LYS A 436 20.42 -15.60 11.91
CA LYS A 436 20.97 -16.15 13.16
C LYS A 436 20.15 -15.80 14.41
N ILE A 437 19.20 -14.89 14.30
CA ILE A 437 18.26 -14.60 15.39
C ILE A 437 17.30 -15.76 15.66
N PHE A 438 16.91 -16.52 14.62
CA PHE A 438 15.97 -17.63 14.74
C PHE A 438 16.52 -18.79 15.58
N PRO A 439 17.77 -19.27 15.39
CA PRO A 439 18.33 -20.29 16.28
C PRO A 439 18.52 -19.78 17.71
N ILE A 440 18.75 -18.47 17.94
CA ILE A 440 18.78 -17.92 19.32
C ILE A 440 17.41 -18.08 19.97
N ILE A 441 16.34 -17.65 19.29
CA ILE A 441 14.97 -17.76 19.82
C ILE A 441 14.62 -19.25 20.07
N ALA A 442 14.88 -20.12 19.10
CA ALA A 442 14.59 -21.55 19.24
C ALA A 442 15.38 -22.22 20.37
N ALA A 443 16.63 -21.80 20.57
CA ALA A 443 17.46 -22.26 21.69
C ALA A 443 16.88 -21.83 23.04
N LEU A 444 16.46 -20.56 23.16
CA LEU A 444 15.83 -20.03 24.38
C LEU A 444 14.49 -20.74 24.67
N GLU A 445 13.68 -21.01 23.63
CA GLU A 445 12.45 -21.81 23.76
C GLU A 445 12.73 -23.26 24.17
N SER A 446 13.90 -23.79 23.80
CA SER A 446 14.36 -25.13 24.18
C SER A 446 15.11 -25.16 25.53
N GLY A 447 15.13 -24.05 26.28
CA GLY A 447 15.76 -23.97 27.60
C GLY A 447 17.28 -23.75 27.59
N LEU A 448 17.89 -23.50 26.43
CA LEU A 448 19.29 -23.09 26.33
C LEU A 448 19.39 -21.57 26.54
N PRO A 449 20.02 -21.09 27.62
CA PRO A 449 20.11 -19.67 27.92
C PRO A 449 21.15 -18.96 27.04
N LEU A 450 21.13 -17.63 27.02
CA LEU A 450 22.07 -16.81 26.25
C LEU A 450 23.56 -17.06 26.60
N GLY A 451 23.83 -17.47 27.84
CA GLY A 451 25.14 -17.86 28.33
C GLY A 451 25.65 -19.21 27.80
N THR A 452 24.88 -19.92 26.96
CA THR A 452 25.30 -21.19 26.36
C THR A 452 26.61 -21.00 25.58
N THR A 453 27.65 -21.68 26.04
CA THR A 453 28.98 -21.64 25.43
C THR A 453 29.14 -22.73 24.38
N ILE A 454 29.68 -22.37 23.22
CA ILE A 454 30.12 -23.32 22.19
C ILE A 454 31.53 -22.92 21.76
N LYS A 455 32.41 -23.91 21.65
CA LYS A 455 33.72 -23.76 21.03
C LYS A 455 33.55 -23.71 19.52
N ALA A 456 33.62 -22.52 18.95
CA ALA A 456 33.59 -22.31 17.52
C ALA A 456 34.96 -22.67 16.92
N GLU A 457 34.94 -23.53 15.91
CA GLU A 457 36.13 -23.95 15.16
C GLU A 457 36.35 -23.03 13.95
N LYS A 458 37.53 -23.09 13.31
CA LYS A 458 37.77 -22.35 12.05
C LYS A 458 36.84 -22.85 10.94
N GLN A 459 36.65 -24.17 10.90
CA GLN A 459 35.74 -24.89 10.03
C GLN A 459 35.10 -25.97 10.88
N TYR A 460 33.78 -26.10 10.81
CA TYR A 460 33.04 -27.05 11.62
C TYR A 460 32.52 -28.17 10.73
N LYS A 461 32.74 -29.43 11.11
CA LYS A 461 32.14 -30.58 10.45
C LYS A 461 30.79 -30.87 11.12
N SER A 462 29.71 -30.46 10.47
CA SER A 462 28.34 -30.71 10.96
C SER A 462 27.88 -32.14 10.65
N GLY A 463 26.82 -32.60 11.32
CA GLY A 463 26.10 -33.83 11.03
C GLY A 463 25.10 -33.72 9.87
N TYR A 464 24.88 -32.52 9.33
CA TYR A 464 24.00 -32.34 8.17
C TYR A 464 24.58 -32.94 6.90
N ILE A 465 23.72 -33.61 6.13
CA ILE A 465 24.10 -34.28 4.89
C ILE A 465 23.93 -33.35 3.69
N VAL A 466 24.97 -33.26 2.86
CA VAL A 466 24.99 -32.56 1.57
C VAL A 466 25.59 -33.45 0.49
N GLN A 467 25.46 -33.07 -0.78
CA GLN A 467 26.06 -33.81 -1.87
C GLN A 467 27.58 -33.99 -1.64
N ARG A 468 28.04 -35.24 -1.70
CA ARG A 468 29.45 -35.60 -1.53
C ARG A 468 30.31 -34.85 -2.54
N GLY A 469 31.37 -34.20 -2.06
CA GLY A 469 32.30 -33.43 -2.90
C GLY A 469 31.78 -32.08 -3.39
N SER A 470 30.57 -31.65 -2.97
CA SER A 470 30.12 -30.28 -3.24
C SER A 470 31.01 -29.26 -2.52
N PRO A 471 31.05 -27.99 -2.97
CA PRO A 471 31.80 -26.93 -2.30
C PRO A 471 31.41 -26.69 -0.84
N ALA A 472 30.20 -27.12 -0.45
CA ALA A 472 29.67 -27.02 0.90
C ALA A 472 30.07 -28.22 1.79
N ALA A 473 30.55 -29.33 1.22
CA ALA A 473 30.91 -30.55 1.94
C ALA A 473 32.33 -30.49 2.51
N CYS A 474 32.61 -31.19 3.61
CA CYS A 474 33.97 -31.36 4.07
C CYS A 474 34.72 -32.25 3.07
N ALA A 475 35.99 -31.94 2.83
CA ALA A 475 36.81 -32.62 1.83
C ALA A 475 36.68 -34.16 1.95
N GLY A 476 36.28 -34.81 0.85
CA GLY A 476 36.12 -36.27 0.77
C GLY A 476 34.84 -36.85 1.41
N THR A 477 34.00 -36.03 2.04
CA THR A 477 32.81 -36.46 2.80
C THR A 477 31.49 -35.94 2.20
N HIS A 478 30.37 -36.34 2.80
CA HIS A 478 29.01 -35.81 2.54
C HIS A 478 28.49 -34.92 3.68
N PHE A 479 29.36 -34.50 4.61
CA PHE A 479 28.99 -33.67 5.75
C PHE A 479 29.15 -32.20 5.42
N TYR A 480 28.15 -31.38 5.76
CA TYR A 480 28.19 -29.94 5.55
C TYR A 480 29.29 -29.29 6.42
N CYS A 481 30.07 -28.38 5.82
CA CYS A 481 31.35 -27.92 6.37
C CYS A 481 31.50 -26.39 6.39
N PRO A 482 30.65 -25.68 7.14
CA PRO A 482 30.66 -24.23 7.22
C PRO A 482 31.98 -23.70 7.80
N LYS A 483 32.40 -22.54 7.28
CA LYS A 483 33.55 -21.77 7.74
C LYS A 483 33.09 -20.42 8.27
N ASN A 484 33.86 -19.81 9.16
CA ASN A 484 33.64 -18.42 9.53
C ASN A 484 34.12 -17.49 8.41
N SER A 485 33.32 -16.48 8.06
CA SER A 485 33.72 -15.38 7.19
C SER A 485 34.26 -14.19 8.02
N GLY A 486 35.18 -13.42 7.45
CA GLY A 486 35.52 -12.05 7.90
C GLY A 486 35.86 -11.86 9.39
N GLY A 487 37.00 -12.37 9.86
CA GLY A 487 37.63 -11.94 11.12
C GLY A 487 37.14 -12.60 12.42
N GLY A 488 36.05 -13.39 12.38
CA GLY A 488 35.63 -14.23 13.50
C GLY A 488 36.55 -15.44 13.69
N GLY A 489 37.37 -15.42 14.74
CA GLY A 489 38.33 -16.49 15.05
C GLY A 489 37.69 -17.73 15.70
N ALA A 490 38.43 -18.83 15.71
CA ALA A 490 38.10 -19.96 16.57
C ALA A 490 38.20 -19.52 18.04
N GLY A 491 37.34 -20.06 18.90
CA GLY A 491 37.29 -19.68 20.30
C GLY A 491 35.99 -20.09 20.97
N VAL A 492 35.88 -19.83 22.27
CA VAL A 492 34.65 -20.10 23.04
C VAL A 492 33.80 -18.85 23.04
N TYR A 493 32.54 -19.00 22.61
CA TYR A 493 31.60 -17.90 22.53
C TYR A 493 30.33 -18.22 23.30
N THR A 494 29.72 -17.20 23.90
CA THR A 494 28.30 -17.20 24.32
C THR A 494 27.41 -16.77 23.16
N MET A 495 26.08 -16.86 23.30
CA MET A 495 25.17 -16.38 22.25
C MET A 495 25.36 -14.89 21.98
N TRP A 496 25.60 -14.06 23.01
CA TRP A 496 25.87 -12.63 22.85
C TRP A 496 27.08 -12.40 21.93
N SER A 497 28.25 -12.93 22.31
CA SER A 497 29.51 -12.71 21.58
C SER A 497 29.49 -13.36 20.19
N ALA A 498 28.89 -14.54 20.06
CA ALA A 498 28.74 -15.20 18.77
C ALA A 498 27.82 -14.40 17.83
N PHE A 499 26.72 -13.84 18.33
CA PHE A 499 25.83 -13.00 17.52
C PHE A 499 26.52 -11.67 17.16
N ALA A 500 27.25 -11.08 18.12
CA ALA A 500 27.98 -9.84 17.95
C ALA A 500 29.03 -9.89 16.84
N LYS A 501 29.80 -10.99 16.77
CA LYS A 501 30.82 -11.26 15.73
C LYS A 501 30.29 -12.09 14.56
N SER A 502 29.03 -12.52 14.60
CA SER A 502 28.40 -13.30 13.54
C SER A 502 29.08 -14.65 13.25
N ILE A 503 29.48 -15.41 14.27
CA ILE A 503 30.27 -16.65 14.13
C ILE A 503 29.45 -17.81 13.52
N ASN A 504 29.68 -18.19 12.26
CA ASN A 504 28.97 -19.28 11.59
C ASN A 504 29.11 -20.62 12.34
N THR A 505 30.33 -20.96 12.76
CA THR A 505 30.65 -22.22 13.44
C THR A 505 30.16 -22.27 14.90
N TYR A 506 29.46 -21.24 15.37
CA TYR A 506 28.66 -21.27 16.60
C TYR A 506 27.18 -21.59 16.30
N PHE A 507 26.60 -20.94 15.28
CA PHE A 507 25.16 -21.06 14.99
C PHE A 507 24.77 -22.37 14.34
N ILE A 508 25.67 -23.00 13.61
CA ILE A 508 25.44 -24.34 13.02
C ILE A 508 25.32 -25.41 14.12
N PRO A 509 26.29 -25.58 15.04
CA PRO A 509 26.13 -26.51 16.16
C PRO A 509 24.99 -26.11 17.10
N LEU A 510 24.69 -24.81 17.25
CA LEU A 510 23.50 -24.40 18.01
C LEU A 510 22.21 -24.90 17.33
N GLN A 511 22.10 -24.76 16.02
CA GLN A 511 20.97 -25.28 15.24
C GLN A 511 20.86 -26.81 15.37
N GLU A 512 21.99 -27.54 15.31
CA GLU A 512 21.99 -29.01 15.50
C GLU A 512 21.50 -29.42 16.87
N ARG A 513 21.91 -28.73 17.94
CA ARG A 513 21.46 -29.02 19.32
C ARG A 513 19.96 -28.79 19.50
N VAL A 514 19.41 -27.82 18.78
CA VAL A 514 18.00 -27.41 18.92
C VAL A 514 17.08 -28.23 18.01
N GLY A 515 17.53 -28.51 16.79
CA GLY A 515 16.75 -29.06 15.67
C GLY A 515 16.41 -27.99 14.63
N THR A 516 16.75 -28.22 13.37
CA THR A 516 16.50 -27.27 12.26
C THR A 516 15.01 -26.99 12.05
N ASP A 517 14.17 -28.01 12.24
CA ASP A 517 12.71 -27.92 12.17
C ASP A 517 12.15 -26.85 13.12
N LYS A 518 12.64 -26.80 14.36
CA LYS A 518 12.24 -25.78 15.35
C LYS A 518 12.71 -24.39 14.95
N VAL A 519 13.93 -24.29 14.41
CA VAL A 519 14.48 -23.00 13.94
C VAL A 519 13.67 -22.45 12.76
N VAL A 520 13.29 -23.31 11.81
CA VAL A 520 12.40 -22.96 10.70
C VAL A 520 10.99 -22.60 11.20
N ALA A 521 10.47 -23.34 12.19
CA ALA A 521 9.17 -23.03 12.79
C ALA A 521 9.15 -21.66 13.46
N VAL A 522 10.23 -21.26 14.15
CA VAL A 522 10.37 -19.90 14.68
C VAL A 522 10.32 -18.88 13.54
N ALA A 523 11.09 -19.07 12.47
CA ALA A 523 11.12 -18.14 11.35
C ALA A 523 9.73 -17.95 10.72
N LYS A 524 8.97 -19.05 10.52
CA LYS A 524 7.57 -19.01 10.05
C LYS A 524 6.68 -18.19 10.99
N ARG A 525 6.71 -18.44 12.30
CA ARG A 525 5.90 -17.70 13.30
C ARG A 525 6.27 -16.22 13.41
N PHE A 526 7.52 -15.88 13.08
CA PHE A 526 8.01 -14.51 13.03
C PHE A 526 7.76 -13.82 11.68
N GLY A 527 7.05 -14.50 10.76
CA GLY A 527 6.56 -13.95 9.51
C GLY A 527 7.50 -14.03 8.33
N VAL A 528 8.55 -14.85 8.39
CA VAL A 528 9.34 -15.18 7.20
C VAL A 528 8.48 -16.00 6.25
N GLN A 529 8.31 -15.48 5.04
CA GLN A 529 7.53 -16.11 3.98
C GLN A 529 8.46 -16.88 3.04
N PHE A 530 8.20 -18.17 2.87
CA PHE A 530 8.95 -19.05 1.98
C PHE A 530 8.30 -19.03 0.59
N ARG A 531 8.51 -17.92 -0.14
CA ARG A 531 7.88 -17.71 -1.47
C ARG A 531 8.60 -18.44 -2.60
N GLU A 532 9.89 -18.72 -2.43
CA GLU A 532 10.64 -19.50 -3.41
C GLU A 532 10.23 -20.98 -3.27
N PRO A 533 9.83 -21.67 -4.36
CA PRO A 533 9.27 -23.02 -4.27
C PRO A 533 10.19 -24.06 -3.62
N ASN A 534 11.50 -24.02 -3.89
CA ASN A 534 12.44 -24.96 -3.30
C ASN A 534 12.62 -24.68 -1.80
N ASP A 535 12.75 -23.42 -1.39
CA ASP A 535 12.75 -23.02 0.02
C ASP A 535 11.47 -23.47 0.74
N ALA A 536 10.31 -23.31 0.10
CA ALA A 536 9.02 -23.76 0.64
C ALA A 536 9.00 -25.29 0.86
N PHE A 537 9.46 -26.05 -0.14
CA PHE A 537 9.58 -27.51 -0.05
C PHE A 537 10.56 -27.95 1.04
N MET A 538 11.74 -27.32 1.13
CA MET A 538 12.74 -27.57 2.17
C MET A 538 12.21 -27.34 3.60
N THR A 539 11.10 -26.61 3.76
CA THR A 539 10.46 -26.42 5.07
C THR A 539 9.61 -27.60 5.54
N THR A 540 9.38 -28.61 4.69
CA THR A 540 8.57 -29.79 5.01
C THR A 540 9.44 -30.97 5.44
N LYS A 541 8.82 -32.03 5.97
CA LYS A 541 9.54 -33.26 6.31
C LYS A 541 10.10 -33.94 5.06
N GLU A 542 9.31 -33.95 3.99
CA GLU A 542 9.65 -34.52 2.68
C GLU A 542 10.81 -33.77 2.03
N GLY A 543 10.86 -32.44 2.18
CA GLY A 543 12.00 -31.63 1.76
C GLY A 543 13.22 -31.74 2.67
N GLY A 544 13.15 -32.50 3.76
CA GLY A 544 14.28 -32.73 4.65
C GLY A 544 14.62 -31.50 5.50
N VAL A 545 13.62 -30.84 6.09
CA VAL A 545 13.82 -29.68 6.98
C VAL A 545 14.88 -29.92 8.06
N GLU A 546 14.95 -31.13 8.60
CA GLU A 546 15.94 -31.52 9.62
C GLU A 546 17.37 -31.47 9.08
N GLN A 547 17.58 -31.67 7.78
CA GLN A 547 18.88 -31.67 7.11
C GLN A 547 19.28 -30.30 6.54
N TRP A 548 18.47 -29.26 6.73
CA TRP A 548 18.74 -27.93 6.16
C TRP A 548 19.78 -27.12 6.97
N GLY A 549 21.00 -27.62 7.04
CA GLY A 549 22.08 -27.07 7.86
C GLY A 549 22.39 -25.59 7.60
N ALA A 550 22.29 -25.14 6.35
CA ALA A 550 22.58 -23.75 5.96
C ALA A 550 21.48 -22.74 6.35
N PHE A 551 20.33 -23.18 6.89
CA PHE A 551 19.19 -22.31 7.17
C PHE A 551 19.54 -21.10 8.06
N SER A 552 20.23 -21.33 9.18
CA SER A 552 20.67 -20.26 10.09
C SER A 552 21.63 -19.25 9.46
N LEU A 553 22.24 -19.58 8.32
CA LEU A 553 23.13 -18.68 7.58
C LEU A 553 22.39 -17.81 6.55
N GLY A 554 21.07 -17.98 6.40
CA GLY A 554 20.22 -17.09 5.60
C GLY A 554 20.27 -17.34 4.09
N VAL A 555 20.31 -18.62 3.70
CA VAL A 555 20.22 -19.07 2.30
C VAL A 555 18.81 -18.96 1.71
N THR A 556 17.81 -18.71 2.55
CA THR A 556 16.40 -18.55 2.15
C THR A 556 16.13 -17.17 1.56
N ALA A 557 15.34 -17.11 0.49
CA ALA A 557 14.82 -15.87 -0.08
C ALA A 557 13.83 -15.19 0.89
N SER A 558 14.14 -13.97 1.32
CA SER A 558 13.28 -13.14 2.17
C SER A 558 13.24 -11.70 1.67
N THR A 559 12.22 -10.96 2.04
CA THR A 559 12.13 -9.54 1.70
C THR A 559 12.58 -8.67 2.88
N PRO A 560 13.02 -7.42 2.65
CA PRO A 560 13.26 -6.47 3.73
C PRO A 560 12.05 -6.31 4.65
N LEU A 561 10.82 -6.34 4.11
CA LEU A 561 9.62 -6.22 4.94
C LEU A 561 9.43 -7.42 5.88
N ASP A 562 9.66 -8.65 5.40
CA ASP A 562 9.58 -9.86 6.23
C ASP A 562 10.53 -9.76 7.43
N MET A 563 11.80 -9.42 7.15
CA MET A 563 12.82 -9.37 8.19
C MET A 563 12.69 -8.15 9.11
N ALA A 564 12.20 -7.02 8.61
CA ALA A 564 11.84 -5.90 9.48
C ALA A 564 10.77 -6.33 10.49
N ASN A 565 9.73 -7.06 10.06
CA ASN A 565 8.67 -7.51 10.96
C ASN A 565 9.12 -8.60 11.94
N ALA A 566 9.96 -9.53 11.49
CA ALA A 566 10.57 -10.53 12.37
C ALA A 566 11.34 -9.86 13.52
N TYR A 567 12.17 -8.86 13.24
CA TYR A 567 12.88 -8.13 14.30
C TYR A 567 11.96 -7.22 15.12
N ALA A 568 10.91 -6.66 14.51
CA ALA A 568 9.90 -5.86 15.21
C ALA A 568 9.08 -6.68 16.22
N THR A 569 8.93 -7.98 15.98
CA THR A 569 8.31 -8.93 16.92
C THR A 569 9.08 -9.01 18.24
N LEU A 570 10.42 -8.92 18.19
CA LEU A 570 11.25 -8.89 19.41
C LEU A 570 10.97 -7.65 20.27
N ALA A 571 10.98 -6.47 19.65
CA ALA A 571 10.68 -5.21 20.33
C ALA A 571 9.18 -5.08 20.71
N GLY A 572 8.32 -5.87 20.07
CA GLY A 572 6.90 -6.05 20.38
C GLY A 572 6.62 -7.05 21.50
N ASP A 573 7.59 -7.37 22.36
CA ASP A 573 7.44 -8.34 23.47
C ASP A 573 6.99 -9.73 22.96
N GLY A 574 7.46 -10.15 21.77
CA GLY A 574 7.14 -11.45 21.15
C GLY A 574 5.82 -11.49 20.39
N LYS A 575 5.12 -10.36 20.28
CA LYS A 575 3.87 -10.24 19.52
C LYS A 575 4.18 -9.97 18.05
N TYR A 576 3.92 -10.95 17.21
CA TYR A 576 3.91 -10.78 15.76
C TYR A 576 2.56 -10.20 15.35
N CYS A 577 2.58 -9.23 14.45
CA CYS A 577 1.40 -8.71 13.78
C CYS A 577 1.68 -8.70 12.29
N GLU A 578 0.77 -9.21 11.48
CA GLU A 578 0.90 -9.16 10.03
C GLU A 578 1.14 -7.72 9.56
N PRO A 579 2.07 -7.51 8.60
CA PRO A 579 2.30 -6.18 8.07
C PRO A 579 1.01 -5.58 7.48
N THR A 580 0.67 -4.37 7.90
CA THR A 580 -0.52 -3.64 7.42
C THR A 580 -0.14 -2.24 6.91
N PRO A 581 -0.67 -1.82 5.75
CA PRO A 581 -0.52 -0.46 5.23
C PRO A 581 -1.63 0.50 5.71
N VAL A 582 -2.63 0.01 6.46
CA VAL A 582 -3.84 0.77 6.80
C VAL A 582 -3.90 1.11 8.28
N GLU A 583 -4.22 2.37 8.57
CA GLU A 583 -4.56 2.84 9.91
C GLU A 583 -6.08 2.86 10.10
N GLN A 584 -6.82 3.36 9.12
CA GLN A 584 -8.28 3.47 9.17
C GLN A 584 -8.89 3.55 7.77
N ILE A 585 -10.01 2.87 7.56
CA ILE A 585 -10.86 3.02 6.36
C ILE A 585 -12.20 3.58 6.81
N THR A 586 -12.68 4.60 6.11
CA THR A 586 -14.00 5.21 6.35
C THR A 586 -14.80 5.18 5.05
N THR A 587 -16.07 4.77 5.12
CA THR A 587 -17.00 4.80 3.98
C THR A 587 -17.33 6.23 3.58
N LYS A 588 -17.98 6.40 2.43
CA LYS A 588 -18.51 7.70 2.00
C LYS A 588 -19.49 8.33 3.01
N ASP A 589 -20.19 7.50 3.80
CA ASP A 589 -21.20 7.91 4.77
C ASP A 589 -20.59 8.20 6.16
N GLY A 590 -19.28 8.05 6.32
CA GLY A 590 -18.55 8.35 7.55
C GLY A 590 -18.36 7.15 8.50
N GLU A 591 -18.80 5.96 8.12
CA GLU A 591 -18.66 4.74 8.94
C GLU A 591 -17.24 4.18 8.87
N LYS A 592 -16.71 3.73 10.02
CA LYS A 592 -15.38 3.12 10.10
C LYS A 592 -15.45 1.62 9.83
N ILE A 593 -14.54 1.12 9.01
CA ILE A 593 -14.41 -0.32 8.69
C ILE A 593 -13.24 -0.93 9.48
N ASP A 594 -13.48 -2.08 10.13
CA ASP A 594 -12.51 -2.73 11.02
C ASP A 594 -11.53 -3.70 10.32
N VAL A 595 -11.65 -3.86 9.01
CA VAL A 595 -10.83 -4.75 8.16
C VAL A 595 -9.34 -4.35 8.15
N GLY A 596 -8.99 -3.16 8.63
CA GLY A 596 -7.60 -2.68 8.69
C GLY A 596 -6.77 -3.19 9.88
N LYS A 597 -7.38 -3.86 10.88
CA LYS A 597 -6.64 -4.38 12.03
C LYS A 597 -5.80 -5.60 11.61
N PRO A 598 -4.47 -5.58 11.82
CA PRO A 598 -3.63 -6.70 11.46
C PRO A 598 -3.94 -7.91 12.35
N HIS A 599 -3.90 -9.10 11.77
CA HIS A 599 -3.91 -10.32 12.55
C HIS A 599 -2.61 -10.40 13.38
N CYS A 600 -2.74 -10.60 14.69
CA CYS A 600 -1.61 -10.66 15.59
C CYS A 600 -1.62 -11.94 16.41
N ILE A 601 -0.45 -12.55 16.57
CA ILE A 601 -0.23 -13.73 17.41
C ILE A 601 0.91 -13.48 18.39
N GLN A 602 0.87 -14.15 19.54
CA GLN A 602 2.02 -14.22 20.44
C GLN A 602 2.98 -15.29 19.89
N ALA A 603 3.97 -14.88 19.10
CA ALA A 603 4.87 -15.78 18.37
C ALA A 603 5.91 -16.48 19.27
N THR A 604 6.26 -15.84 20.38
CA THR A 604 7.08 -16.40 21.47
C THR A 604 6.76 -15.70 22.79
N THR A 605 7.28 -16.19 23.92
CA THR A 605 7.05 -15.55 25.22
C THR A 605 7.77 -14.19 25.34
N LYS A 606 7.28 -13.31 26.23
CA LYS A 606 7.91 -12.00 26.47
C LYS A 606 9.38 -12.13 26.87
N ASP A 607 9.71 -13.11 27.71
CA ASP A 607 11.08 -13.29 28.20
C ASP A 607 12.02 -13.79 27.10
N VAL A 608 11.57 -14.73 26.26
CA VAL A 608 12.35 -15.17 25.09
C VAL A 608 12.59 -14.00 24.14
N ALA A 609 11.56 -13.21 23.82
CA ALA A 609 11.69 -12.07 22.93
C ALA A 609 12.68 -11.02 23.48
N ARG A 610 12.59 -10.69 24.77
CA ARG A 610 13.49 -9.73 25.43
C ARG A 610 14.91 -10.24 25.55
N ALA A 611 15.10 -11.54 25.79
CA ALA A 611 16.42 -12.16 25.86
C ALA A 611 17.08 -12.18 24.47
N ALA A 612 16.36 -12.61 23.44
CA ALA A 612 16.85 -12.55 22.06
C ALA A 612 17.15 -11.11 21.61
N LEU A 613 16.31 -10.14 21.99
CA LEU A 613 16.58 -8.72 21.76
C LEU A 613 17.85 -8.27 22.46
N ASP A 614 18.09 -8.70 23.71
CA ASP A 614 19.29 -8.35 24.46
C ASP A 614 20.57 -8.81 23.75
N ALA A 615 20.58 -10.03 23.22
CA ALA A 615 21.66 -10.51 22.36
C ALA A 615 21.81 -9.66 21.09
N ALA A 616 20.68 -9.22 20.51
CA ALA A 616 20.65 -8.38 19.31
C ALA A 616 21.12 -6.94 19.52
N ARG A 617 21.43 -6.51 20.74
CA ARG A 617 22.04 -5.20 20.98
C ARG A 617 23.52 -5.19 20.59
N CYS A 618 24.21 -6.30 20.80
CA CYS A 618 25.65 -6.39 20.58
C CYS A 618 26.11 -6.12 19.14
N PRO A 619 25.50 -6.69 18.07
CA PRO A 619 25.99 -6.50 16.70
C PRO A 619 25.97 -5.04 16.23
N VAL A 620 25.11 -4.21 16.80
CA VAL A 620 24.94 -2.79 16.44
C VAL A 620 25.61 -1.84 17.43
N GLY A 621 26.52 -2.37 18.28
CA GLY A 621 27.33 -1.57 19.19
C GLY A 621 26.57 -1.00 20.39
N ASP A 622 25.40 -1.53 20.72
CA ASP A 622 24.74 -1.27 22.01
C ASP A 622 25.09 -2.41 22.98
N SER A 623 25.29 -2.08 24.25
CA SER A 623 25.72 -3.07 25.25
C SER A 623 24.58 -3.97 25.66
N ALA A 624 24.80 -5.27 25.84
CA ALA A 624 23.83 -6.15 26.48
C ALA A 624 23.47 -5.64 27.89
N GLN A 625 22.22 -5.86 28.31
CA GLN A 625 21.68 -5.46 29.61
C GLN A 625 21.81 -6.57 30.66
N MET A 626 22.05 -7.81 30.21
CA MET A 626 22.27 -8.97 31.05
C MET A 626 23.69 -9.49 30.86
N GLY A 627 24.11 -9.79 29.63
CA GLY A 627 25.45 -10.34 29.35
C GLY A 627 26.51 -9.31 29.02
N ALA A 628 27.62 -9.80 28.45
CA ALA A 628 28.66 -8.97 27.88
C ALA A 628 28.71 -9.17 26.35
N CYS A 629 28.90 -8.07 25.62
CA CYS A 629 29.18 -8.10 24.20
C CYS A 629 30.69 -8.15 23.98
N ASN A 630 31.16 -9.05 23.13
CA ASN A 630 32.53 -9.03 22.61
C ASN A 630 32.48 -8.88 21.09
N GLY A 631 32.93 -7.73 20.57
CA GLY A 631 32.88 -7.36 19.17
C GLY A 631 31.53 -6.80 18.72
N ALA A 632 31.46 -6.30 17.48
CA ALA A 632 30.24 -5.85 16.81
C ALA A 632 30.48 -5.78 15.30
N THR A 633 29.52 -6.22 14.48
CA THR A 633 29.63 -6.13 13.01
C THR A 633 29.19 -4.77 12.45
N ALA A 634 28.41 -3.99 13.21
CA ALA A 634 27.94 -2.65 12.87
C ALA A 634 28.07 -1.69 14.06
N GLY A 635 29.22 -1.73 14.75
CA GLY A 635 29.50 -1.02 16.00
C GLY A 635 29.13 0.48 16.05
N PRO A 636 29.35 1.29 15.00
CA PRO A 636 29.00 2.71 15.02
C PRO A 636 27.50 3.03 15.15
N THR A 637 26.61 2.04 14.96
CA THR A 637 25.16 2.26 14.85
C THR A 637 24.57 2.94 16.07
N LYS A 638 24.94 2.51 17.28
CA LYS A 638 24.48 3.13 18.54
C LYS A 638 24.78 4.62 18.61
N GLY A 639 26.01 5.01 18.26
CA GLY A 639 26.44 6.42 18.24
C GLY A 639 25.71 7.24 17.19
N ILE A 640 25.54 6.69 15.97
CA ILE A 640 24.86 7.37 14.85
C ILE A 640 23.36 7.58 15.14
N VAL A 641 22.67 6.54 15.62
CA VAL A 641 21.24 6.62 15.91
C VAL A 641 20.97 7.43 17.19
N ASN A 642 21.92 7.44 18.12
CA ASN A 642 21.84 8.15 19.40
C ASN A 642 20.62 7.74 20.27
N HIS A 643 20.18 6.49 20.14
CA HIS A 643 19.08 5.88 20.92
C HIS A 643 19.45 4.44 21.29
N PRO A 644 18.77 3.80 22.25
CA PRO A 644 18.81 2.34 22.40
C PRO A 644 18.50 1.64 21.09
N VAL A 645 19.43 0.78 20.63
CA VAL A 645 19.31 0.05 19.37
C VAL A 645 19.56 -1.43 19.55
N PHE A 646 18.92 -2.23 18.70
CA PHE A 646 19.21 -3.64 18.47
C PHE A 646 19.21 -3.90 16.97
N GLY A 647 19.74 -5.04 16.54
CA GLY A 647 19.82 -5.36 15.13
C GLY A 647 20.87 -6.38 14.78
N LYS A 648 21.09 -6.56 13.48
CA LYS A 648 22.07 -7.51 12.95
C LYS A 648 22.45 -7.14 11.52
N SER A 649 23.72 -7.34 11.18
CA SER A 649 24.18 -7.32 9.78
C SER A 649 24.15 -8.73 9.18
N GLY A 650 23.97 -8.80 7.86
CA GLY A 650 24.08 -10.02 7.08
C GLY A 650 24.88 -9.81 5.80
N THR A 651 25.58 -10.86 5.41
CA THR A 651 26.37 -10.93 4.19
C THR A 651 26.21 -12.36 3.66
N THR A 652 25.94 -12.51 2.37
CA THR A 652 25.86 -13.82 1.71
C THR A 652 27.20 -14.20 1.12
N ASP A 653 27.31 -15.43 0.62
CA ASP A 653 28.51 -15.87 -0.09
C ASP A 653 28.83 -14.95 -1.28
N ALA A 654 30.13 -14.75 -1.51
CA ALA A 654 30.69 -13.82 -2.51
C ALA A 654 30.16 -12.37 -2.41
N ASP A 655 29.63 -11.97 -1.26
CA ASP A 655 29.04 -10.65 -1.02
C ASP A 655 27.90 -10.31 -1.99
N LYS A 656 27.16 -11.31 -2.50
CA LYS A 656 26.03 -11.09 -3.41
C LYS A 656 24.93 -10.22 -2.79
N THR A 657 24.71 -10.32 -1.48
CA THR A 657 23.80 -9.44 -0.74
C THR A 657 24.49 -8.93 0.52
N ALA A 658 24.31 -7.64 0.79
CA ALA A 658 24.65 -7.02 2.07
C ALA A 658 23.36 -6.52 2.73
N SER A 659 23.15 -6.86 4.00
CA SER A 659 21.96 -6.49 4.75
C SER A 659 22.32 -5.88 6.11
N LEU A 660 21.48 -4.95 6.56
CA LEU A 660 21.51 -4.45 7.93
C LEU A 660 20.09 -4.24 8.42
N ILE A 661 19.81 -4.74 9.63
CA ILE A 661 18.57 -4.47 10.35
C ILE A 661 18.94 -3.67 11.59
N VAL A 662 18.25 -2.56 11.82
CA VAL A 662 18.40 -1.72 13.02
C VAL A 662 17.01 -1.38 13.56
N GLY A 663 16.83 -1.58 14.85
CA GLY A 663 15.57 -1.34 15.54
C GLY A 663 15.72 -0.52 16.81
N THR A 664 14.67 0.21 17.13
CA THR A 664 14.40 0.85 18.42
C THR A 664 13.04 0.38 18.94
N THR A 665 12.57 0.92 20.06
CA THR A 665 11.19 0.69 20.53
C THR A 665 10.12 1.34 19.63
N SER A 666 10.50 2.23 18.71
CA SER A 666 9.57 2.99 17.86
C SER A 666 9.54 2.53 16.42
N ILE A 667 10.63 1.98 15.89
CA ILE A 667 10.72 1.50 14.50
C ILE A 667 11.80 0.42 14.38
N VAL A 668 11.58 -0.55 13.50
CA VAL A 668 12.63 -1.42 12.96
C VAL A 668 12.74 -1.17 11.47
N VAL A 669 13.96 -0.92 11.00
CA VAL A 669 14.27 -0.76 9.57
C VAL A 669 15.20 -1.89 9.16
N ALA A 670 14.77 -2.69 8.18
CA ALA A 670 15.62 -3.62 7.48
C ALA A 670 16.01 -3.02 6.14
N GLY A 671 17.28 -3.13 5.78
CA GLY A 671 17.74 -2.72 4.47
C GLY A 671 18.65 -3.73 3.81
N TYR A 672 18.43 -3.97 2.52
CA TYR A 672 19.15 -4.92 1.68
C TYR A 672 19.78 -4.19 0.49
N MET A 673 21.00 -4.59 0.13
CA MET A 673 21.64 -4.20 -1.12
C MET A 673 21.77 -5.45 -1.99
N VAL A 674 21.12 -5.46 -3.17
CA VAL A 674 20.91 -6.64 -4.02
C VAL A 674 20.92 -6.27 -5.50
N ASN A 675 21.01 -7.24 -6.40
CA ASN A 675 20.60 -7.07 -7.80
C ASN A 675 19.25 -7.77 -8.04
N PRO A 676 18.13 -7.03 -8.14
CA PRO A 676 16.82 -7.64 -8.32
C PRO A 676 16.60 -8.38 -9.64
N ASP A 677 17.37 -8.05 -10.67
CA ASP A 677 17.19 -8.62 -12.01
C ASP A 677 17.87 -9.98 -12.15
N TYR A 678 18.91 -10.24 -11.36
CA TYR A 678 19.71 -11.45 -11.48
C TYR A 678 20.34 -11.86 -10.14
N PRO A 679 19.73 -12.79 -9.37
CA PRO A 679 20.26 -13.24 -8.08
C PRO A 679 21.67 -13.88 -8.14
N ASP A 680 22.04 -14.45 -9.29
CA ASP A 680 23.36 -15.07 -9.52
C ASP A 680 24.42 -14.10 -10.09
N HIS A 681 24.24 -12.81 -9.84
CA HIS A 681 25.21 -11.79 -10.21
C HIS A 681 26.58 -12.01 -9.54
N LYS A 682 27.61 -11.38 -10.13
CA LYS A 682 28.98 -11.34 -9.59
C LYS A 682 29.31 -10.04 -8.86
N ASP A 683 28.35 -9.14 -8.73
CA ASP A 683 28.54 -7.86 -8.03
C ASP A 683 28.78 -8.10 -6.52
N HIS A 684 29.67 -7.32 -5.91
CA HIS A 684 29.96 -7.36 -4.47
C HIS A 684 29.25 -6.20 -3.75
N MET A 685 28.25 -6.52 -2.94
CA MET A 685 27.42 -5.55 -2.22
C MET A 685 28.14 -5.03 -0.98
N SER A 686 28.14 -3.72 -0.80
CA SER A 686 29.00 -3.06 0.19
C SER A 686 28.26 -2.63 1.44
N HIS A 687 28.75 -3.07 2.60
CA HIS A 687 28.33 -2.55 3.91
C HIS A 687 28.59 -1.05 4.08
N GLN A 688 29.54 -0.46 3.34
CA GLN A 688 29.78 0.99 3.35
C GLN A 688 28.64 1.78 2.69
N ILE A 689 27.78 1.12 1.93
CA ILE A 689 26.59 1.71 1.32
C ILE A 689 25.36 1.41 2.20
N ILE A 690 25.10 0.14 2.50
CA ILE A 690 23.86 -0.25 3.19
C ILE A 690 23.83 0.19 4.66
N ASN A 691 24.94 0.07 5.39
CA ASN A 691 24.95 0.38 6.82
C ASN A 691 24.55 1.83 7.10
N PRO A 692 25.22 2.84 6.51
CA PRO A 692 24.82 4.23 6.74
C PRO A 692 23.42 4.52 6.21
N ALA A 693 22.98 3.87 5.12
CA ALA A 693 21.61 4.08 4.62
C ALA A 693 20.54 3.74 5.69
N VAL A 694 20.68 2.58 6.35
CA VAL A 694 19.77 2.15 7.42
C VAL A 694 19.98 2.99 8.68
N GLN A 695 21.22 3.16 9.13
CA GLN A 695 21.57 3.88 10.37
C GLN A 695 21.02 5.31 10.36
N TYR A 696 21.29 6.08 9.29
CA TYR A 696 20.82 7.46 9.20
C TYR A 696 19.32 7.59 8.93
N THR A 697 18.69 6.56 8.34
CA THR A 697 17.22 6.50 8.23
C THR A 697 16.59 6.37 9.62
N VAL A 698 17.08 5.44 10.44
CA VAL A 698 16.61 5.27 11.82
C VAL A 698 16.92 6.52 12.65
N ALA A 699 18.12 7.09 12.54
CA ALA A 699 18.49 8.32 13.24
C ALA A 699 17.54 9.49 12.90
N ALA A 700 17.23 9.68 11.62
CA ALA A 700 16.29 10.71 11.18
C ALA A 700 14.87 10.46 11.70
N TYR A 701 14.40 9.20 11.71
CA TYR A 701 13.10 8.82 12.25
C TYR A 701 12.99 9.05 13.76
N MET A 702 14.09 8.84 14.48
CA MET A 702 14.18 9.00 15.93
C MET A 702 14.50 10.43 16.38
N LYS A 703 14.77 11.36 15.46
CA LYS A 703 15.07 12.75 15.80
C LYS A 703 13.91 13.37 16.60
N GLY A 704 14.20 13.84 17.82
CA GLY A 704 13.21 14.45 18.72
C GLY A 704 12.31 13.45 19.46
N LYS A 705 12.54 12.14 19.33
CA LYS A 705 11.82 11.10 20.11
C LYS A 705 12.56 10.78 21.41
N PRO A 706 11.86 10.28 22.45
CA PRO A 706 12.51 9.90 23.70
C PRO A 706 13.45 8.70 23.52
N LYS A 707 14.56 8.70 24.26
CA LYS A 707 15.51 7.58 24.35
C LYS A 707 14.98 6.51 25.31
N VAL A 708 14.09 5.66 24.83
CA VAL A 708 13.47 4.59 25.64
C VAL A 708 14.33 3.33 25.62
N GLN A 709 14.70 2.81 26.79
CA GLN A 709 15.40 1.54 26.95
C GLN A 709 14.49 0.33 26.74
N PHE A 710 15.07 -0.78 26.30
CA PHE A 710 14.35 -2.05 26.12
C PHE A 710 14.09 -2.73 27.47
N LYS A 711 12.94 -3.41 27.58
CA LYS A 711 12.60 -4.19 28.78
C LYS A 711 13.51 -5.41 28.91
N LYS A 712 13.92 -5.71 30.14
CA LYS A 712 14.67 -6.93 30.47
C LYS A 712 13.74 -8.15 30.62
N PRO A 713 14.24 -9.38 30.41
CA PRO A 713 13.53 -10.59 30.81
C PRO A 713 13.23 -10.58 32.32
N SER A 714 12.15 -11.24 32.73
CA SER A 714 11.73 -11.31 34.13
C SER A 714 12.66 -12.19 34.98
N SER A 715 13.38 -13.13 34.36
CA SER A 715 14.28 -14.06 35.03
C SER A 715 15.70 -14.00 34.48
N THR A 716 16.70 -14.06 35.36
CA THR A 716 18.12 -14.21 34.99
C THR A 716 18.43 -15.63 34.49
N LYS A 717 17.55 -16.61 34.75
CA LYS A 717 17.74 -18.00 34.30
C LYS A 717 17.76 -18.13 32.78
N ILE A 718 17.00 -17.30 32.05
CA ILE A 718 17.04 -17.30 30.58
C ILE A 718 18.36 -16.73 30.02
N ALA A 719 19.07 -15.94 30.84
CA ALA A 719 20.35 -15.35 30.47
C ALA A 719 21.51 -16.28 30.83
N TYR A 720 21.51 -16.90 32.01
CA TYR A 720 22.66 -17.66 32.52
C TYR A 720 22.41 -19.14 32.80
N GLY A 721 21.16 -19.59 32.81
CA GLY A 721 20.81 -20.96 33.18
C GLY A 721 21.18 -21.31 34.62
N ASP A 722 21.29 -22.60 34.89
CA ASP A 722 21.73 -23.12 36.18
C ASP A 722 23.26 -23.05 36.28
N GLN A 723 23.76 -22.14 37.12
CA GLN A 723 25.18 -21.91 37.33
C GLN A 723 25.80 -22.95 38.26
N ARG A 724 26.99 -23.46 37.92
CA ARG A 724 27.79 -24.42 38.70
C ARG A 724 29.16 -23.80 39.02
N SER A 725 29.68 -24.09 40.21
CA SER A 725 31.05 -23.71 40.58
C SER A 725 32.05 -24.51 39.76
N ILE A 726 33.07 -23.83 39.28
CA ILE A 726 34.24 -24.42 38.64
C ILE A 726 35.23 -24.72 39.76
N ALA A 727 35.71 -25.97 39.86
CA ALA A 727 36.76 -26.31 40.81
C ALA A 727 38.01 -25.45 40.55
N ASP A 728 38.64 -24.96 41.62
CA ASP A 728 39.97 -24.38 41.50
C ASP A 728 40.96 -25.49 41.12
N VAL A 729 41.59 -25.29 39.97
CA VAL A 729 42.57 -26.19 39.35
C VAL A 729 43.88 -25.45 39.08
N THR A 730 44.08 -24.29 39.71
CA THR A 730 45.30 -23.51 39.56
C THR A 730 46.50 -24.31 40.06
N CYS A 731 47.54 -24.32 39.24
CA CYS A 731 48.77 -25.11 39.33
C CYS A 731 48.61 -26.63 39.21
N ASP A 732 47.40 -27.16 38.94
CA ASP A 732 47.21 -28.58 38.63
C ASP A 732 47.81 -28.93 37.25
N SER A 733 48.16 -30.21 37.06
CA SER A 733 48.48 -30.70 35.72
C SER A 733 47.25 -30.59 34.79
N VAL A 734 47.48 -30.38 33.49
CA VAL A 734 46.39 -30.24 32.51
C VAL A 734 45.46 -31.46 32.50
N GLY A 735 46.01 -32.66 32.68
CA GLY A 735 45.23 -33.90 32.76
C GLY A 735 44.33 -33.94 34.00
N ALA A 736 44.89 -33.69 35.19
CA ALA A 736 44.14 -33.70 36.44
C ALA A 736 43.04 -32.63 36.47
N ALA A 737 43.36 -31.42 35.99
CA ALA A 737 42.41 -30.34 35.86
C ALA A 737 41.25 -30.70 34.91
N ARG A 738 41.56 -31.33 33.76
CA ARG A 738 40.54 -31.80 32.81
C ARG A 738 39.62 -32.82 33.46
N ASP A 739 40.17 -33.88 34.03
CA ASP A 739 39.38 -34.97 34.62
C ASP A 739 38.46 -34.45 35.73
N ARG A 740 38.96 -33.54 36.57
CA ARG A 740 38.18 -32.92 37.65
C ARG A 740 37.00 -32.10 37.13
N LEU A 741 37.23 -31.27 36.12
CA LEU A 741 36.21 -30.39 35.56
C LEU A 741 35.20 -31.16 34.68
N GLU A 742 35.65 -32.15 33.91
CA GLU A 742 34.77 -33.06 33.16
C GLU A 742 33.92 -33.91 34.10
N GLY A 743 34.48 -34.35 35.24
CA GLY A 743 33.73 -35.00 36.32
C GLY A 743 32.65 -34.12 36.97
N GLN A 744 32.79 -32.79 36.92
CA GLN A 744 31.74 -31.83 37.31
C GLN A 744 30.69 -31.60 36.20
N GLY A 745 30.85 -32.25 35.06
CA GLY A 745 29.98 -32.14 33.90
C GLY A 745 30.25 -30.92 33.02
N PHE A 746 31.46 -30.33 33.08
CA PHE A 746 31.88 -29.29 32.14
C PHE A 746 32.53 -29.90 30.89
N SER A 747 32.50 -29.16 29.78
CA SER A 747 33.31 -29.47 28.61
C SER A 747 34.63 -28.71 28.72
N VAL A 748 35.77 -29.40 28.73
CA VAL A 748 37.06 -28.75 28.97
C VAL A 748 37.82 -28.56 27.65
N SER A 749 38.36 -27.36 27.45
CA SER A 749 39.28 -27.06 26.34
C SER A 749 40.57 -26.48 26.88
N THR A 750 41.68 -26.69 26.18
CA THR A 750 42.94 -26.01 26.48
C THR A 750 43.02 -24.71 25.68
N GLY A 751 43.41 -23.62 26.35
CA GLY A 751 43.53 -22.27 25.81
C GLY A 751 44.98 -21.84 25.57
N SER A 752 45.19 -20.53 25.50
CA SER A 752 46.51 -19.91 25.34
C SER A 752 47.39 -20.06 26.58
N THR A 753 48.69 -19.95 26.38
CA THR A 753 49.64 -19.80 27.48
C THR A 753 49.59 -18.38 28.04
N VAL A 754 49.62 -18.23 29.36
CA VAL A 754 49.60 -16.97 30.10
C VAL A 754 50.73 -16.92 31.12
N ASP A 755 51.12 -15.71 31.53
CA ASP A 755 52.05 -15.50 32.65
C ASP A 755 51.36 -15.93 33.96
N SER A 756 52.08 -16.70 34.78
CA SER A 756 51.59 -17.20 36.06
C SER A 756 52.73 -17.71 36.94
N LYS A 757 52.51 -17.68 38.25
CA LYS A 757 53.41 -18.25 39.26
C LYS A 757 53.42 -19.79 39.25
N CYS A 758 52.48 -20.43 38.58
CA CYS A 758 52.43 -21.89 38.48
C CYS A 758 53.55 -22.44 37.57
N PRO A 759 54.04 -23.68 37.78
CA PRO A 759 55.05 -24.28 36.91
C PRO A 759 54.65 -24.28 35.43
N ALA A 760 55.61 -24.07 34.52
CA ALA A 760 55.34 -24.07 33.09
C ALA A 760 54.69 -25.40 32.64
N GLY A 761 53.61 -25.31 31.86
CA GLY A 761 52.84 -26.47 31.40
C GLY A 761 51.75 -26.96 32.37
N THR A 762 51.60 -26.34 33.55
CA THR A 762 50.44 -26.55 34.44
C THR A 762 49.33 -25.54 34.15
N VAL A 763 48.16 -25.70 34.77
CA VAL A 763 47.03 -24.78 34.61
C VAL A 763 47.28 -23.50 35.41
N ALA A 764 47.32 -22.35 34.76
CA ALA A 764 47.38 -21.04 35.42
C ALA A 764 46.03 -20.64 36.04
N GLY A 765 44.94 -21.03 35.39
CA GLY A 765 43.58 -20.70 35.78
C GLY A 765 42.56 -21.20 34.76
N THR A 766 41.31 -20.74 34.91
CA THR A 766 40.20 -21.12 34.04
C THR A 766 39.46 -19.90 33.50
N ASN A 767 38.97 -20.01 32.27
CA ASN A 767 38.12 -19.00 31.65
C ASN A 767 36.82 -19.63 31.11
N PRO A 768 35.64 -19.24 31.62
CA PRO A 768 35.44 -18.31 32.75
C PRO A 768 35.98 -18.89 34.07
N SER A 769 36.30 -18.03 35.04
CA SER A 769 36.71 -18.44 36.38
C SER A 769 35.53 -18.49 37.35
N GLY A 770 35.64 -19.31 38.41
CA GLY A 770 34.69 -19.37 39.52
C GLY A 770 33.38 -20.10 39.24
N ARG A 771 32.56 -19.64 38.27
CA ARG A 771 31.27 -20.27 37.93
C ARG A 771 30.98 -20.19 36.42
N THR A 772 30.27 -21.20 35.91
CA THR A 772 29.69 -21.17 34.57
C THR A 772 28.41 -22.00 34.51
N ILE A 773 27.72 -21.96 33.36
CA ILE A 773 26.52 -22.76 33.14
C ILE A 773 26.82 -24.26 33.24
N LYS A 774 25.89 -25.05 33.80
CA LYS A 774 25.94 -26.52 33.75
C LYS A 774 26.17 -27.01 32.31
N GLY A 775 27.17 -27.87 32.08
CA GLY A 775 27.53 -28.32 30.73
C GLY A 775 28.29 -27.30 29.89
N GLY A 776 28.65 -26.15 30.47
CA GLY A 776 29.41 -25.09 29.82
C GLY A 776 30.85 -25.49 29.49
N VAL A 777 31.47 -24.71 28.63
CA VAL A 777 32.87 -24.88 28.24
C VAL A 777 33.76 -24.13 29.22
N VAL A 778 34.72 -24.83 29.82
CA VAL A 778 35.77 -24.24 30.66
C VAL A 778 37.09 -24.33 29.91
N VAL A 779 37.73 -23.19 29.67
CA VAL A 779 39.03 -23.13 29.00
C VAL A 779 40.13 -23.09 30.06
N LEU A 780 41.04 -24.06 30.02
CA LEU A 780 42.25 -24.06 30.82
C LEU A 780 43.26 -23.06 30.24
N GLU A 781 43.66 -22.07 31.04
CA GLU A 781 44.77 -21.18 30.70
C GLU A 781 46.07 -21.85 31.16
N ILE A 782 47.06 -21.95 30.28
CA ILE A 782 48.28 -22.73 30.55
C ILE A 782 49.38 -21.82 31.05
N SER A 783 50.01 -22.15 32.18
CA SER A 783 51.13 -21.36 32.68
C SER A 783 52.35 -21.50 31.78
N ASN A 784 53.02 -20.39 31.48
CA ASN A 784 54.35 -20.39 30.89
C ASN A 784 55.48 -20.30 31.94
N GLY A 785 55.15 -20.30 33.23
CA GLY A 785 56.09 -20.25 34.35
C GLY A 785 56.75 -18.90 34.60
N LYS A 786 56.26 -17.83 33.97
CA LYS A 786 56.77 -16.46 34.14
C LYS A 786 55.88 -15.69 35.10
N GLN A 787 56.50 -15.01 36.06
CA GLN A 787 55.79 -14.17 37.01
C GLN A 787 55.32 -12.89 36.32
N ASP A 788 54.05 -12.52 36.51
CA ASP A 788 53.52 -11.20 36.12
C ASP A 788 54.51 -10.11 36.60
N LYS A 789 55.00 -9.28 35.68
CA LYS A 789 55.61 -8.02 36.09
C LYS A 789 54.50 -7.13 36.65
N PRO A 790 54.66 -6.53 37.84
CA PRO A 790 53.68 -5.56 38.31
C PRO A 790 53.57 -4.42 37.29
N ASP A 791 52.34 -3.99 37.00
CA ASP A 791 52.11 -2.72 36.29
C ASP A 791 52.83 -1.59 37.06
N PRO A 792 53.43 -0.60 36.38
CA PRO A 792 54.00 0.56 37.05
C PRO A 792 52.90 1.26 37.85
N GLU A 793 53.18 1.49 39.13
CA GLU A 793 52.30 2.18 40.09
C GLU A 793 51.63 3.41 39.48
N GLU A 794 50.32 3.54 39.74
CA GLU A 794 49.66 4.83 39.81
C GLU A 794 50.55 5.76 40.65
N SER A 795 51.11 6.77 40.00
CA SER A 795 51.75 7.87 40.71
C SER A 795 50.67 8.55 41.55
N GLU A 796 50.87 8.48 42.87
CA GLU A 796 50.13 9.26 43.85
C GLU A 796 50.07 10.72 43.39
N GLU A 797 48.85 11.25 43.28
CA GLU A 797 48.64 12.69 43.34
C GLU A 797 49.27 13.21 44.65
N PRO A 798 50.16 14.20 44.62
CA PRO A 798 50.69 14.76 45.84
C PRO A 798 49.57 15.48 46.60
N GLU A 799 49.35 15.03 47.83
CA GLU A 799 48.49 15.69 48.82
C GLU A 799 48.79 17.19 48.87
N ARG A 800 47.76 18.00 48.67
CA ARG A 800 47.81 19.44 48.98
C ARG A 800 48.00 19.60 50.49
N PRO A 801 48.99 20.37 50.96
CA PRO A 801 49.10 20.65 52.38
C PRO A 801 47.91 21.50 52.83
N GLY A 802 47.23 21.01 53.87
CA GLY A 802 46.14 21.70 54.53
C GLY A 802 46.57 23.07 55.06
N ASN A 803 45.83 24.10 54.65
CA ASN A 803 45.98 25.45 55.18
C ASN A 803 44.94 25.66 56.28
N ASN A 804 45.37 25.64 57.54
CA ASN A 804 44.57 26.03 58.69
C ASN A 804 44.86 27.49 59.08
N GLY A 805 43.92 28.37 58.72
CA GLY A 805 43.51 29.59 59.47
C GLY A 805 44.24 30.92 59.19
N PRO A 806 43.71 32.08 59.67
CA PRO A 806 42.43 32.32 60.35
C PRO A 806 41.60 33.54 59.83
N ARG A 807 40.33 33.59 60.28
CA ARG A 807 39.31 34.66 60.20
C ARG A 807 38.49 34.79 58.93
#